data_AF-A0A094CSY1-F1
#
_entry.id   AF-A0A094CSY1-F1
#
_cell.length_a   1.000
_cell.length_b   1.000
_cell.length_c   1.000
_cell.angle_alpha   90.00
_cell.angle_beta   90.00
_cell.angle_gamma   90.00
#
_symmetry.space_group_name_H-M   'P 1'
#
loop_
_entity.id
_entity.type
_entity.pdbx_description
1 polymer ?
#
loop_
_entity_poly.entity_id
_entity_poly.type
_entity_poly.pdbx_seq_one_letter_code
_entity_poly.pdbx_strand_id
1 'polypeptide(L)'
;MAFNATSIVCSTKLSALLEKLHALSSAQENSYGQSFFYLTRLGRYLLFGEGWSAGADDHMRDKFVALEPDKCQFVYLLARSMGALNIVEAGTSFGVSTMYLALSVGQNVAQAKASGAVATTGKVIGTEKEPTKVARAREYWKEAGEEVEPWIELREGDLLETLKVEEGMPEQIDMLLLDIWTPMALPTLKIIQPRLRRGAVVIADNVVMAKILYKDFLTYVRSPENGFKTMTVPYSGGLEVSVYLPDDQSDLVIYAGYASRPHSLAGLAFICLCTQCRKQSGALAMHFFNMAISRFTWTSPIPSAHSDYEIIPGNHRHFCKSCGSFIAWQGDSNLTPEGEAQLEICAGTVDEEFLIGKKDADGEVIPGTGFGEVLCHPECNISWAQNDIGKVTAGLSGISRKKGDKGVEELNGQLWHVSRPLDIEDARDVRFHCISYVWGQGREKPGSFFDNEISISDKTRPALVAAIRAIKASGFEADGPIEEAFWIDALCVPYADGPDRYGTLESMGHIYSAAESVIIIIQDPAWKIILEASSGATPDALSYDDMQALEGDKWITSVWTYQELVNARRIHFAPIHPEGYDSIVRGERFFNCTGFSLEQWKKRNDKTTSDSLIEFPTLNMFEDTLADLVTSSYLGRSVFQVLANMACRTYDPYFPANRLLASLGALTQEVSWGPPSMSLSDLSEKVMTTCEAGNDYSFIYTTDERDETPGLQWRPDPKQIQTDLSKPAHLIPVLSWSSWGEPLGGTQNGHKDDAGFWLDNMIRLRPSKAPGEEVGRLLKNWLYRPNDPARPGVASKGFFKQTESDKLDFGEAMLKALRQMRFIGTQQPVICEDGLFFPLKPLNECQDVELFSASSIRWIFGSPGLVRWKEGDKTRYSTGVFTGVVRHEQAEAILVV
;
A
#
# COMPACT_ATOMS: atom_id res chain seq x y z
N MET A 1 10.79 4.47 21.75
CA MET A 1 10.09 3.92 22.93
C MET A 1 11.10 3.52 23.99
N ALA A 2 10.75 3.55 25.28
CA ALA A 2 11.62 3.09 26.37
C ALA A 2 11.59 1.55 26.50
N PHE A 3 12.70 0.94 26.93
CA PHE A 3 12.78 -0.51 27.22
C PHE A 3 11.72 -0.92 28.25
N ASN A 4 10.83 -1.85 27.88
CA ASN A 4 9.83 -2.40 28.79
C ASN A 4 10.26 -3.79 29.28
N ALA A 5 10.79 -3.88 30.50
CA ALA A 5 11.26 -5.13 31.09
C ALA A 5 10.16 -6.21 31.27
N THR A 6 8.87 -5.84 31.22
CA THR A 6 7.76 -6.77 31.49
C THR A 6 7.50 -7.80 30.39
N SER A 7 8.04 -7.58 29.18
CA SER A 7 7.81 -8.47 28.02
C SER A 7 8.73 -9.70 27.97
N ILE A 8 9.79 -9.74 28.78
CA ILE A 8 10.74 -10.86 28.84
C ILE A 8 10.84 -11.42 30.26
N VAL A 9 11.02 -12.73 30.38
CA VAL A 9 11.22 -13.40 31.68
C VAL A 9 12.71 -13.66 31.84
N CYS A 10 13.41 -12.86 32.64
CA CYS A 10 14.85 -13.00 32.86
C CYS A 10 15.26 -12.59 34.27
N SER A 11 16.49 -12.89 34.68
CA SER A 11 17.03 -12.34 35.92
C SER A 11 17.19 -10.81 35.87
N THR A 12 17.13 -10.19 37.05
CA THR A 12 17.37 -8.74 37.21
C THR A 12 18.74 -8.31 36.66
N LYS A 13 19.74 -9.20 36.74
CA LYS A 13 21.08 -8.96 36.21
C LYS A 13 21.05 -8.84 34.68
N LEU A 14 20.38 -9.77 34.00
CA LEU A 14 20.26 -9.75 32.54
C LEU A 14 19.44 -8.54 32.08
N SER A 15 18.32 -8.24 32.75
CA SER A 15 17.50 -7.06 32.46
C SER A 15 18.33 -5.76 32.54
N ALA A 16 19.08 -5.55 33.62
CA ALA A 16 19.90 -4.34 33.79
C ALA A 16 21.02 -4.24 32.75
N LEU A 17 21.60 -5.38 32.34
CA LEU A 17 22.62 -5.41 31.29
C LEU A 17 22.01 -5.03 29.93
N LEU A 18 20.85 -5.59 29.57
CA LEU A 18 20.16 -5.27 28.32
C LEU A 18 19.76 -3.79 28.25
N GLU A 19 19.23 -3.22 29.34
CA GLU A 19 18.94 -1.78 29.44
C GLU A 19 20.18 -0.92 29.16
N LYS A 20 21.30 -1.25 29.81
CA LYS A 20 22.57 -0.55 29.61
C LYS A 20 23.07 -0.65 28.18
N LEU A 21 23.04 -1.84 27.56
CA LEU A 21 23.54 -2.04 26.21
C LEU A 21 22.66 -1.35 25.16
N HIS A 22 21.34 -1.38 25.33
CA HIS A 22 20.41 -0.64 24.47
C HIS A 22 20.59 0.87 24.58
N ALA A 23 20.81 1.39 25.80
CA ALA A 23 21.12 2.80 25.99
C ALA A 23 22.42 3.23 25.29
N LEU A 24 23.44 2.34 25.26
CA LEU A 24 24.69 2.58 24.53
C LEU A 24 24.47 2.60 23.01
N SER A 25 23.65 1.69 22.46
CA SER A 25 23.28 1.66 21.04
C SER A 25 22.56 2.95 20.62
N SER A 26 21.50 3.30 21.35
CA SER A 26 20.69 4.49 21.05
C SER A 26 21.49 5.79 21.12
N ALA A 27 22.45 5.90 22.04
CA ALA A 27 23.32 7.09 22.11
C ALA A 27 24.20 7.25 20.86
N GLN A 28 24.57 6.16 20.21
CA GLN A 28 25.45 6.15 19.05
C GLN A 28 24.69 6.30 17.73
N GLU A 29 23.52 5.67 17.60
CA GLU A 29 22.63 5.78 16.43
C GLU A 29 22.07 7.19 16.23
N ASN A 30 21.80 7.92 17.32
CA ASN A 30 21.32 9.30 17.28
C ASN A 30 22.40 10.33 16.90
N SER A 31 23.63 9.89 16.58
CA SER A 31 24.68 10.80 16.14
C SER A 31 24.53 11.17 14.66
N TYR A 32 24.59 12.48 14.36
CA TYR A 32 24.51 13.01 12.99
C TYR A 32 25.49 12.36 12.00
N GLY A 33 26.64 11.87 12.48
CA GLY A 33 27.64 11.18 11.66
C GLY A 33 27.15 9.84 11.10
N GLN A 34 26.31 9.11 11.85
CA GLN A 34 25.84 7.79 11.47
C GLN A 34 24.75 7.87 10.39
N SER A 35 23.77 8.77 10.56
CA SER A 35 22.73 9.00 9.54
C SER A 35 23.33 9.51 8.22
N PHE A 36 24.34 10.38 8.30
CA PHE A 36 25.06 10.88 7.12
C PHE A 36 25.86 9.77 6.42
N PHE A 37 26.47 8.84 7.16
CA PHE A 37 27.18 7.69 6.59
C PHE A 37 26.24 6.77 5.79
N TYR A 38 25.08 6.39 6.35
CA TYR A 38 24.12 5.55 5.62
C TYR A 38 23.54 6.27 4.39
N LEU A 39 23.23 7.57 4.50
CA LEU A 39 22.71 8.36 3.38
C LEU A 39 23.72 8.49 2.24
N THR A 40 24.97 8.81 2.55
CA THR A 40 26.04 8.93 1.53
C THR A 40 26.31 7.60 0.84
N ARG A 41 26.19 6.50 1.58
CA ARG A 41 26.41 5.16 1.04
C ARG A 41 25.27 4.69 0.14
N LEU A 42 24.03 4.90 0.56
CA LEU A 42 22.86 4.63 -0.27
C LEU A 42 22.97 5.44 -1.58
N GLY A 43 23.36 6.71 -1.50
CA GLY A 43 23.64 7.54 -2.67
C GLY A 43 24.72 6.96 -3.59
N ARG A 44 25.84 6.47 -3.04
CA ARG A 44 26.92 5.87 -3.86
C ARG A 44 26.54 4.54 -4.50
N TYR A 45 25.81 3.69 -3.78
CA TYR A 45 25.28 2.43 -4.35
C TYR A 45 24.32 2.73 -5.51
N LEU A 46 23.39 3.68 -5.32
CA LEU A 46 22.41 4.05 -6.35
C LEU A 46 23.03 4.75 -7.56
N LEU A 47 24.07 5.57 -7.37
CA LEU A 47 24.70 6.36 -8.43
C LEU A 47 25.84 5.64 -9.16
N PHE A 48 26.58 4.76 -8.46
CA PHE A 48 27.83 4.19 -8.95
C PHE A 48 27.91 2.66 -8.81
N GLY A 49 26.90 1.99 -8.26
CA GLY A 49 26.91 0.54 -8.03
C GLY A 49 27.98 0.08 -7.02
N GLU A 50 28.49 1.00 -6.20
CA GLU A 50 29.58 0.73 -5.26
C GLU A 50 29.09 -0.12 -4.08
N GLY A 51 29.66 -1.33 -3.93
CA GLY A 51 29.32 -2.30 -2.88
C GLY A 51 29.96 -1.99 -1.51
N TRP A 52 30.01 -2.99 -0.61
CA TRP A 52 30.64 -2.79 0.70
C TRP A 52 32.16 -2.68 0.59
N SER A 53 32.75 -1.58 1.08
CA SER A 53 34.17 -1.27 0.93
C SER A 53 34.95 -1.43 2.24
N ALA A 54 36.28 -1.57 2.16
CA ALA A 54 37.15 -1.62 3.33
C ALA A 54 37.07 -0.35 4.20
N GLY A 55 36.87 0.83 3.57
CA GLY A 55 36.66 2.08 4.32
C GLY A 55 35.34 2.12 5.11
N ALA A 56 34.35 1.32 4.69
CA ALA A 56 33.13 1.14 5.46
C ALA A 56 33.27 0.10 6.59
N ASP A 57 34.07 -0.94 6.40
CA ASP A 57 34.50 -1.84 7.49
C ASP A 57 35.17 -1.00 8.59
N ASP A 58 36.12 -0.13 8.22
CA ASP A 58 36.80 0.76 9.17
C ASP A 58 35.84 1.72 9.90
N HIS A 59 34.83 2.26 9.20
CA HIS A 59 33.85 3.16 9.81
C HIS A 59 32.91 2.44 10.80
N MET A 60 32.53 1.20 10.52
CA MET A 60 31.56 0.43 11.31
C MET A 60 32.20 -0.40 12.44
N ARG A 61 33.52 -0.53 12.45
CA ARG A 61 34.30 -1.35 13.40
C ARG A 61 33.98 -1.02 14.87
N ASP A 62 33.82 0.26 15.19
CA ASP A 62 33.60 0.77 16.55
C ASP A 62 32.15 1.23 16.81
N LYS A 63 31.23 0.96 15.88
CA LYS A 63 29.83 1.41 15.97
C LYS A 63 28.94 0.36 16.63
N PHE A 64 28.40 0.71 17.79
CA PHE A 64 27.40 -0.05 18.53
C PHE A 64 26.02 0.22 17.94
N VAL A 65 25.63 -0.61 16.97
CA VAL A 65 24.30 -0.63 16.36
C VAL A 65 23.73 -2.00 16.65
N ALA A 66 22.57 -2.02 17.31
CA ALA A 66 21.89 -3.21 17.78
C ALA A 66 20.42 -3.15 17.39
N LEU A 67 19.84 -4.30 17.08
CA LEU A 67 18.40 -4.44 16.88
C LEU A 67 17.62 -3.80 18.04
N GLU A 68 16.60 -3.01 17.73
CA GLU A 68 15.91 -2.19 18.72
C GLU A 68 15.25 -3.03 19.84
N PRO A 69 15.07 -2.46 21.05
CA PRO A 69 14.53 -3.19 22.20
C PRO A 69 13.19 -3.87 21.95
N ASP A 70 12.25 -3.19 21.30
CA ASP A 70 10.91 -3.69 21.00
C ASP A 70 10.92 -4.84 19.99
N LYS A 71 11.77 -4.75 18.96
CA LYS A 71 11.99 -5.85 18.00
C LYS A 71 12.63 -7.05 18.68
N CYS A 72 13.64 -6.85 19.53
CA CYS A 72 14.25 -7.93 20.32
C CYS A 72 13.23 -8.65 21.20
N GLN A 73 12.34 -7.92 21.86
CA GLN A 73 11.25 -8.48 22.67
C GLN A 73 10.28 -9.31 21.82
N PHE A 74 9.91 -8.80 20.64
CA PHE A 74 9.06 -9.52 19.70
C PHE A 74 9.69 -10.83 19.23
N VAL A 75 10.97 -10.80 18.83
CA VAL A 75 11.71 -11.99 18.40
C VAL A 75 11.81 -13.02 19.53
N TYR A 76 12.09 -12.58 20.77
CA TYR A 76 12.06 -13.45 21.95
C TYR A 76 10.69 -14.12 22.14
N LEU A 77 9.60 -13.35 22.10
CA LEU A 77 8.25 -13.89 22.28
C LEU A 77 7.87 -14.87 21.18
N LEU A 78 8.30 -14.61 19.93
CA LEU A 78 8.08 -15.50 18.80
C LEU A 78 8.87 -16.80 18.94
N ALA A 79 10.14 -16.74 19.34
CA ALA A 79 10.95 -17.92 19.60
C ALA A 79 10.38 -18.76 20.75
N ARG A 80 9.84 -18.12 21.79
CA ARG A 80 9.13 -18.78 22.91
C ARG A 80 7.81 -19.41 22.46
N SER A 81 7.01 -18.74 21.62
CA SER A 81 5.71 -19.25 21.19
C SER A 81 5.81 -20.49 20.30
N MET A 82 6.84 -20.55 19.45
CA MET A 82 7.07 -21.68 18.54
C MET A 82 7.96 -22.77 19.13
N GLY A 83 8.44 -22.61 20.36
CA GLY A 83 9.32 -23.57 21.02
C GLY A 83 10.69 -23.74 20.32
N ALA A 84 11.22 -22.68 19.71
CA ALA A 84 12.47 -22.72 18.95
C ALA A 84 13.68 -23.22 19.77
N LEU A 85 14.45 -24.16 19.22
CA LEU A 85 15.63 -24.76 19.85
C LEU A 85 16.92 -24.46 19.09
N ASN A 86 16.88 -24.42 17.75
CA ASN A 86 18.02 -24.14 16.90
C ASN A 86 17.76 -22.86 16.10
N ILE A 87 18.47 -21.80 16.46
CA ILE A 87 18.33 -20.48 15.84
C ILE A 87 19.64 -20.09 15.17
N VAL A 88 19.57 -19.50 13.98
CA VAL A 88 20.72 -18.87 13.32
C VAL A 88 20.54 -17.35 13.35
N GLU A 89 21.60 -16.64 13.73
CA GLU A 89 21.69 -15.19 13.63
C GLU A 89 22.81 -14.84 12.67
N ALA A 90 22.45 -14.23 11.54
CA ALA A 90 23.41 -13.55 10.70
C ALA A 90 23.52 -12.11 11.20
N GLY A 91 24.72 -11.70 11.60
CA GLY A 91 25.00 -10.34 12.08
C GLY A 91 24.87 -10.18 13.58
N THR A 92 25.84 -10.71 14.33
CA THR A 92 25.82 -10.65 15.80
C THR A 92 26.22 -9.28 16.36
N SER A 93 27.10 -8.51 15.68
CA SER A 93 27.59 -7.22 16.18
C SER A 93 28.13 -7.35 17.61
N PHE A 94 27.68 -6.51 18.54
CA PHE A 94 28.02 -6.59 19.97
C PHE A 94 27.18 -7.61 20.76
N GLY A 95 26.29 -8.37 20.11
CA GLY A 95 25.62 -9.54 20.67
C GLY A 95 24.37 -9.28 21.49
N VAL A 96 23.71 -8.12 21.33
CA VAL A 96 22.52 -7.75 22.11
C VAL A 96 21.30 -8.59 21.73
N SER A 97 20.96 -8.69 20.45
CA SER A 97 19.89 -9.55 19.94
C SER A 97 20.14 -11.03 20.27
N THR A 98 21.39 -11.48 20.18
CA THR A 98 21.81 -12.83 20.52
C THR A 98 21.45 -13.22 21.95
N MET A 99 21.47 -12.27 22.90
CA MET A 99 21.09 -12.52 24.30
C MET A 99 19.60 -12.88 24.42
N TYR A 100 18.73 -12.23 23.65
CA TYR A 100 17.29 -12.55 23.61
C TYR A 100 17.05 -13.94 23.00
N LEU A 101 17.74 -14.23 21.89
CA LEU A 101 17.66 -15.54 21.23
C LEU A 101 18.12 -16.65 22.19
N ALA A 102 19.29 -16.49 22.81
CA ALA A 102 19.87 -17.47 23.72
C ALA A 102 18.98 -17.71 24.95
N LEU A 103 18.43 -16.64 25.53
CA LEU A 103 17.48 -16.73 26.63
C LEU A 103 16.25 -17.57 26.24
N SER A 104 15.66 -17.30 25.07
CA SER A 104 14.49 -18.05 24.59
C SER A 104 14.78 -19.54 24.36
N VAL A 105 15.93 -19.87 23.76
CA VAL A 105 16.39 -21.25 23.53
C VAL A 105 16.60 -21.97 24.86
N GLY A 106 17.32 -21.37 25.81
CA GLY A 106 17.56 -21.98 27.11
C GLY A 106 16.28 -22.31 27.88
N GLN A 107 15.30 -21.41 27.83
CA GLN A 107 13.98 -21.64 28.42
C GLN A 107 13.18 -22.71 27.68
N ASN A 108 13.24 -22.75 26.35
CA ASN A 108 12.56 -23.79 25.55
C ASN A 108 13.15 -25.17 25.85
N VAL A 109 14.47 -25.27 25.97
CA VAL A 109 15.16 -26.51 26.36
C VAL A 109 14.75 -26.94 27.78
N ALA A 110 14.72 -26.01 28.74
CA ALA A 110 14.30 -26.31 30.11
C ALA A 110 12.84 -26.81 30.17
N GLN A 111 11.94 -26.17 29.43
CA GLN A 111 10.53 -26.55 29.33
C GLN A 111 10.33 -27.91 28.67
N ALA A 112 11.05 -28.21 27.58
CA ALA A 112 11.01 -29.51 26.93
C ALA A 112 11.49 -30.63 27.86
N LYS A 113 12.59 -30.42 28.60
CA LYS A 113 13.09 -31.36 29.60
C LYS A 113 12.09 -31.60 30.73
N ALA A 114 11.42 -30.55 31.22
CA ALA A 114 10.39 -30.67 32.25
C ALA A 114 9.16 -31.45 31.76
N SER A 115 8.88 -31.42 30.45
CA SER A 115 7.75 -32.10 29.81
C SER A 115 8.02 -33.58 29.50
N GLY A 116 9.18 -34.12 29.89
CA GLY A 116 9.56 -35.52 29.68
C GLY A 116 10.13 -35.83 28.29
N ALA A 117 10.42 -34.81 27.47
CA ALA A 117 11.14 -35.00 26.21
C ALA A 117 12.60 -35.36 26.50
N VAL A 118 13.00 -36.60 26.21
CA VAL A 118 14.36 -37.08 26.47
C VAL A 118 15.32 -36.54 25.41
N ALA A 119 16.48 -36.05 25.87
CA ALA A 119 17.60 -35.54 25.07
C ALA A 119 17.35 -34.27 24.23
N THR A 120 16.59 -33.30 24.74
CA THR A 120 16.45 -32.00 24.08
C THR A 120 17.68 -31.10 24.29
N THR A 121 18.35 -30.73 23.20
CA THR A 121 19.40 -29.71 23.13
C THR A 121 18.94 -28.54 22.25
N GLY A 122 19.54 -27.37 22.42
CA GLY A 122 19.30 -26.21 21.58
C GLY A 122 20.51 -25.28 21.58
N LYS A 123 20.63 -24.45 20.55
CA LYS A 123 21.69 -23.45 20.42
C LYS A 123 21.29 -22.30 19.48
N VAL A 124 21.93 -21.16 19.69
CA VAL A 124 21.95 -20.01 18.79
C VAL A 124 23.31 -19.99 18.10
N ILE A 125 23.33 -20.06 16.77
CA ILE A 125 24.54 -19.95 15.96
C ILE A 125 24.61 -18.52 15.42
N GLY A 126 25.52 -17.71 15.97
CA GLY A 126 25.74 -16.32 15.55
C GLY A 126 26.96 -16.19 14.67
N THR A 127 27.00 -15.16 13.80
CA THR A 127 28.18 -14.82 13.00
C THR A 127 28.58 -13.37 13.15
N GLU A 128 29.87 -13.11 13.34
CA GLU A 128 30.44 -11.75 13.31
C GLU A 128 31.81 -11.77 12.62
N LYS A 129 32.00 -10.82 11.70
CA LYS A 129 33.22 -10.72 10.90
C LYS A 129 34.32 -9.97 11.64
N GLU A 130 33.97 -8.95 12.44
CA GLU A 130 34.92 -8.06 13.12
C GLU A 130 35.41 -8.66 14.47
N PRO A 131 36.71 -9.03 14.59
CA PRO A 131 37.23 -9.70 15.79
C PRO A 131 37.06 -8.90 17.08
N THR A 132 37.10 -7.56 16.99
CA THR A 132 36.91 -6.68 18.15
C THR A 132 35.48 -6.73 18.69
N LYS A 133 34.49 -6.87 17.81
CA LYS A 133 33.08 -7.04 18.20
C LYS A 133 32.85 -8.44 18.77
N VAL A 134 33.44 -9.47 18.16
CA VAL A 134 33.45 -10.85 18.69
C VAL A 134 33.95 -10.90 20.14
N ALA A 135 35.12 -10.31 20.40
CA ALA A 135 35.70 -10.29 21.74
C ALA A 135 34.75 -9.61 22.74
N ARG A 136 34.13 -8.49 22.34
CA ARG A 136 33.25 -7.72 23.20
C ARG A 136 31.89 -8.40 23.44
N ALA A 137 31.31 -9.03 22.42
CA ALA A 137 30.09 -9.81 22.55
C ALA A 137 30.28 -10.97 23.55
N ARG A 138 31.40 -11.70 23.46
CA ARG A 138 31.75 -12.76 24.42
C ARG A 138 31.85 -12.24 25.86
N GLU A 139 32.41 -11.05 26.07
CA GLU A 139 32.45 -10.43 27.39
C GLU A 139 31.05 -10.12 27.93
N TYR A 140 30.15 -9.57 27.10
CA TYR A 140 28.77 -9.28 27.50
C TYR A 140 27.97 -10.56 27.80
N TRP A 141 28.15 -11.63 27.02
CA TRP A 141 27.47 -12.90 27.30
C TRP A 141 27.97 -13.56 28.58
N LYS A 142 29.29 -13.47 28.84
CA LYS A 142 29.86 -13.90 30.13
C LYS A 142 29.34 -13.06 31.30
N GLU A 143 29.15 -11.75 31.09
CA GLU A 143 28.48 -10.87 32.07
C GLU A 143 27.01 -11.28 32.26
N ALA A 144 26.31 -11.67 31.21
CA ALA A 144 24.92 -12.15 31.26
C ALA A 144 24.78 -13.45 32.09
N GLY A 145 25.72 -14.38 31.97
CA GLY A 145 25.81 -15.60 32.78
C GLY A 145 25.07 -16.81 32.20
N GLU A 146 24.77 -17.80 33.04
CA GLU A 146 24.31 -19.15 32.64
C GLU A 146 22.97 -19.17 31.87
N GLU A 147 22.15 -18.12 32.01
CA GLU A 147 20.89 -17.98 31.27
C GLU A 147 21.10 -17.72 29.77
N VAL A 148 22.30 -17.30 29.37
CA VAL A 148 22.62 -16.82 28.01
C VAL A 148 23.84 -17.55 27.43
N GLU A 149 25.00 -17.45 28.08
CA GLU A 149 26.30 -17.87 27.52
C GLU A 149 26.33 -19.33 27.01
N PRO A 150 25.77 -20.34 27.73
CA PRO A 150 25.89 -21.73 27.32
C PRO A 150 25.16 -22.08 26.01
N TRP A 151 24.23 -21.24 25.57
CA TRP A 151 23.37 -21.49 24.41
C TRP A 151 23.94 -20.90 23.12
N ILE A 152 25.07 -20.22 23.16
CA ILE A 152 25.60 -19.46 22.02
C ILE A 152 26.83 -20.15 21.42
N GLU A 153 26.77 -20.38 20.11
CA GLU A 153 27.90 -20.75 19.26
C GLU A 153 28.22 -19.59 18.33
N LEU A 154 29.19 -18.75 18.69
CA LEU A 154 29.64 -17.64 17.84
C LEU A 154 30.74 -18.10 16.88
N ARG A 155 30.48 -17.93 15.58
CA ARG A 155 31.42 -18.19 14.49
C ARG A 155 32.02 -16.87 14.00
N GLU A 156 33.33 -16.72 14.21
CA GLU A 156 34.08 -15.54 13.76
C GLU A 156 34.52 -15.71 12.30
N GLY A 157 34.21 -14.73 11.45
CA GLY A 157 34.64 -14.70 10.06
C GLY A 157 33.52 -14.33 9.07
N ASP A 158 33.75 -14.63 7.79
CA ASP A 158 32.75 -14.42 6.74
C ASP A 158 31.55 -15.36 6.95
N LEU A 159 30.35 -14.79 7.02
CA LEU A 159 29.11 -15.54 7.22
C LEU A 159 28.83 -16.54 6.09
N LEU A 160 29.27 -16.26 4.85
CA LEU A 160 29.01 -17.14 3.71
C LEU A 160 29.88 -18.41 3.76
N GLU A 161 30.98 -18.35 4.50
CA GLU A 161 31.86 -19.48 4.76
C GLU A 161 31.46 -20.19 6.05
N THR A 162 31.23 -19.43 7.12
CA THR A 162 30.96 -19.97 8.45
C THR A 162 29.57 -20.56 8.62
N LEU A 163 28.57 -20.18 7.81
CA LEU A 163 27.21 -20.74 7.86
C LEU A 163 27.00 -21.95 6.94
N LYS A 164 28.02 -22.39 6.19
CA LYS A 164 27.88 -23.56 5.31
C LYS A 164 27.36 -24.75 6.11
N VAL A 165 26.44 -25.49 5.51
CA VAL A 165 25.82 -26.67 6.14
C VAL A 165 26.86 -27.69 6.61
N GLU A 166 27.97 -27.79 5.87
CA GLU A 166 29.10 -28.68 6.14
C GLU A 166 29.84 -28.35 7.45
N GLU A 167 29.72 -27.11 7.93
CA GLU A 167 30.33 -26.61 9.17
C GLU A 167 29.48 -26.95 10.42
N GLY A 168 28.91 -28.15 10.48
CA GLY A 168 28.19 -28.65 11.67
C GLY A 168 26.87 -27.93 12.00
N MET A 169 26.14 -27.49 10.97
CA MET A 169 24.81 -26.89 11.13
C MET A 169 23.80 -27.94 11.64
N PRO A 170 22.88 -27.60 12.57
CA PRO A 170 21.81 -28.49 12.99
C PRO A 170 21.00 -29.04 11.81
N GLU A 171 20.46 -30.25 11.97
CA GLU A 171 19.64 -30.87 10.94
C GLU A 171 18.36 -30.07 10.65
N GLN A 172 17.83 -29.40 11.67
CA GLN A 172 16.66 -28.54 11.58
C GLN A 172 16.91 -27.22 12.28
N ILE A 173 16.59 -26.13 11.59
CA ILE A 173 16.66 -24.75 12.07
C ILE A 173 15.22 -24.25 12.20
N ASP A 174 14.90 -23.74 13.39
CA ASP A 174 13.59 -23.22 13.76
C ASP A 174 13.41 -21.76 13.35
N MET A 175 14.49 -20.98 13.41
CA MET A 175 14.45 -19.54 13.17
C MET A 175 15.76 -19.02 12.59
N LEU A 176 15.66 -18.04 11.69
CA LEU A 176 16.78 -17.29 11.13
C LEU A 176 16.54 -15.79 11.33
N LEU A 177 17.44 -15.09 12.02
CA LEU A 177 17.47 -13.64 12.12
C LEU A 177 18.51 -13.07 11.16
N LEU A 178 18.09 -12.16 10.28
CA LEU A 178 18.92 -11.43 9.31
C LEU A 178 19.02 -9.96 9.76
N ASP A 179 20.04 -9.68 10.57
CA ASP A 179 20.42 -8.32 10.99
C ASP A 179 21.82 -7.99 10.42
N ILE A 180 21.90 -7.99 9.09
CA ILE A 180 23.14 -7.91 8.34
C ILE A 180 23.15 -6.76 7.35
N TRP A 181 24.31 -6.56 6.72
CA TRP A 181 24.37 -5.78 5.50
C TRP A 181 23.38 -6.34 4.46
N THR A 182 22.43 -5.50 4.08
CA THR A 182 21.18 -5.88 3.40
C THR A 182 21.34 -6.71 2.12
N PRO A 183 22.36 -6.53 1.25
CA PRO A 183 22.58 -7.41 0.08
C PRO A 183 22.98 -8.84 0.44
N MET A 184 23.37 -9.11 1.69
CA MET A 184 23.74 -10.46 2.16
C MET A 184 22.54 -11.28 2.63
N ALA A 185 21.36 -10.69 2.76
CA ALA A 185 20.16 -11.38 3.22
C ALA A 185 19.80 -12.60 2.37
N LEU A 186 19.73 -12.45 1.04
CA LEU A 186 19.38 -13.56 0.15
C LEU A 186 20.47 -14.65 0.08
N PRO A 187 21.76 -14.32 -0.11
CA PRO A 187 22.83 -15.32 -0.07
C PRO A 187 22.85 -16.11 1.25
N THR A 188 22.66 -15.45 2.39
CA THR A 188 22.58 -16.11 3.71
C THR A 188 21.38 -17.03 3.79
N LEU A 189 20.19 -16.55 3.40
CA LEU A 189 18.97 -17.38 3.38
C LEU A 189 19.19 -18.65 2.56
N LYS A 190 19.78 -18.56 1.36
CA LYS A 190 20.01 -19.72 0.49
C LYS A 190 20.95 -20.78 1.11
N ILE A 191 21.92 -20.37 1.92
CA ILE A 191 22.80 -21.30 2.65
C ILE A 191 22.03 -22.07 3.73
N ILE A 192 21.13 -21.36 4.42
CA ILE A 192 20.39 -21.87 5.59
C ILE A 192 19.12 -22.64 5.19
N GLN A 193 18.47 -22.26 4.09
CA GLN A 193 17.19 -22.77 3.63
C GLN A 193 17.10 -24.31 3.58
N PRO A 194 18.12 -25.08 3.15
CA PRO A 194 18.07 -26.55 3.16
C PRO A 194 17.91 -27.18 4.56
N ARG A 195 18.13 -26.42 5.63
CA ARG A 195 17.98 -26.85 7.02
C ARG A 195 16.76 -26.23 7.71
N LEU A 196 16.06 -25.31 7.06
CA LEU A 196 14.82 -24.76 7.61
C LEU A 196 13.77 -25.86 7.66
N ARG A 197 13.22 -26.12 8.85
CA ARG A 197 12.06 -27.02 8.95
C ARG A 197 10.80 -26.34 8.43
N ARG A 198 9.78 -27.14 8.10
CA ARG A 198 8.43 -26.60 7.90
C ARG A 198 8.00 -25.80 9.14
N GLY A 199 7.45 -24.62 8.91
CA GLY A 199 7.08 -23.65 9.94
C GLY A 199 8.25 -22.90 10.57
N ALA A 200 9.47 -22.99 10.02
CA ALA A 200 10.58 -22.15 10.47
C ALA A 200 10.32 -20.68 10.13
N VAL A 201 10.80 -19.77 10.97
CA VAL A 201 10.58 -18.33 10.81
C VAL A 201 11.87 -17.62 10.41
N VAL A 202 11.83 -16.87 9.32
CA VAL A 202 12.92 -15.98 8.86
C VAL A 202 12.50 -14.54 9.15
N ILE A 203 13.39 -13.78 9.79
CA ILE A 203 13.14 -12.39 10.19
C ILE A 203 14.23 -11.52 9.57
N ALA A 204 13.86 -10.43 8.90
CA ALA A 204 14.82 -9.48 8.33
C ALA A 204 14.50 -8.05 8.78
N ASP A 205 15.50 -7.34 9.29
CA ASP A 205 15.31 -5.98 9.82
C ASP A 205 15.52 -4.87 8.77
N ASN A 206 14.92 -3.71 9.03
CA ASN A 206 14.95 -2.50 8.22
C ASN A 206 14.50 -2.67 6.76
N VAL A 207 13.61 -3.62 6.47
CA VAL A 207 13.20 -3.95 5.10
C VAL A 207 12.43 -2.83 4.40
N VAL A 208 11.82 -1.90 5.14
CA VAL A 208 11.15 -0.73 4.58
C VAL A 208 12.17 0.40 4.34
N MET A 209 13.00 0.72 5.34
CA MET A 209 14.04 1.76 5.21
C MET A 209 15.06 1.43 4.12
N ALA A 210 15.41 0.15 3.95
CA ALA A 210 16.41 -0.33 3.00
C ALA A 210 15.80 -1.14 1.84
N LYS A 211 14.52 -0.90 1.50
CA LYS A 211 13.76 -1.67 0.50
C LYS A 211 14.51 -1.91 -0.81
N ILE A 212 15.23 -0.91 -1.32
CA ILE A 212 15.99 -1.03 -2.57
C ILE A 212 17.12 -2.07 -2.44
N LEU A 213 17.80 -2.10 -1.30
CA LEU A 213 18.91 -3.03 -1.06
C LEU A 213 18.42 -4.44 -0.74
N TYR A 214 17.20 -4.57 -0.22
CA TYR A 214 16.53 -5.84 0.03
C TYR A 214 15.76 -6.41 -1.17
N LYS A 215 15.79 -5.73 -2.34
CA LYS A 215 14.97 -6.09 -3.50
C LYS A 215 15.04 -7.58 -3.84
N ASP A 216 16.24 -8.15 -3.93
CA ASP A 216 16.42 -9.54 -4.33
C ASP A 216 15.90 -10.52 -3.25
N PHE A 217 16.16 -10.21 -1.98
CA PHE A 217 15.64 -10.98 -0.84
C PHE A 217 14.11 -10.96 -0.80
N LEU A 218 13.50 -9.76 -0.86
CA LEU A 218 12.05 -9.60 -0.81
C LEU A 218 11.36 -10.24 -2.02
N THR A 219 11.95 -10.12 -3.22
CA THR A 219 11.45 -10.79 -4.42
C THR A 219 11.46 -12.30 -4.21
N TYR A 220 12.54 -12.85 -3.66
CA TYR A 220 12.67 -14.28 -3.41
C TYR A 220 11.66 -14.80 -2.38
N VAL A 221 11.54 -14.17 -1.20
CA VAL A 221 10.63 -14.66 -0.13
C VAL A 221 9.15 -14.34 -0.38
N ARG A 222 8.83 -13.42 -1.30
CA ARG A 222 7.45 -13.12 -1.71
C ARG A 222 6.98 -13.96 -2.89
N SER A 223 7.90 -14.60 -3.60
CA SER A 223 7.59 -15.56 -4.65
C SER A 223 6.95 -16.82 -4.06
N PRO A 224 5.71 -17.18 -4.44
CA PRO A 224 5.01 -18.35 -3.90
C PRO A 224 5.79 -19.66 -4.09
N GLU A 225 6.55 -19.78 -5.17
CA GLU A 225 7.32 -20.98 -5.52
C GLU A 225 8.49 -21.28 -4.57
N ASN A 226 8.93 -20.30 -3.76
CA ASN A 226 10.04 -20.48 -2.84
C ASN A 226 9.60 -20.98 -1.45
N GLY A 227 8.29 -21.23 -1.26
CA GLY A 227 7.76 -21.86 -0.06
C GLY A 227 7.73 -20.95 1.17
N PHE A 228 7.57 -19.64 1.00
CA PHE A 228 7.46 -18.68 2.11
C PHE A 228 6.08 -18.02 2.14
N LYS A 229 5.58 -17.73 3.34
CA LYS A 229 4.45 -16.83 3.59
C LYS A 229 4.95 -15.67 4.44
N THR A 230 4.79 -14.44 3.96
CA THR A 230 5.50 -13.30 4.54
C THR A 230 4.58 -12.13 4.84
N MET A 231 4.94 -11.35 5.85
CA MET A 231 4.30 -10.10 6.24
C MET A 231 5.36 -9.13 6.77
N THR A 232 5.25 -7.85 6.40
CA THR A 232 6.04 -6.78 7.04
C THR A 232 5.30 -6.30 8.28
N VAL A 233 5.88 -6.49 9.47
CA VAL A 233 5.34 -6.04 10.75
C VAL A 233 5.71 -4.56 10.98
N PRO A 234 4.81 -3.71 11.52
CA PRO A 234 4.97 -2.25 11.53
C PRO A 234 5.92 -1.73 12.62
N TYR A 235 7.15 -2.26 12.66
CA TYR A 235 8.23 -1.72 13.48
C TYR A 235 8.99 -0.60 12.73
N SER A 236 9.69 0.25 13.48
CA SER A 236 10.56 1.29 12.92
C SER A 236 11.52 0.69 11.87
N GLY A 237 11.50 1.23 10.65
CA GLY A 237 12.30 0.71 9.54
C GLY A 237 11.76 -0.52 8.83
N GLY A 238 10.70 -1.14 9.35
CA GLY A 238 10.06 -2.36 8.85
C GLY A 238 10.80 -3.63 9.26
N LEU A 239 10.04 -4.62 9.74
CA LEU A 239 10.55 -5.95 10.10
C LEU A 239 9.80 -7.00 9.28
N GLU A 240 10.47 -7.65 8.32
CA GLU A 240 9.85 -8.73 7.54
C GLU A 240 9.84 -10.01 8.37
N VAL A 241 8.68 -10.67 8.47
CA VAL A 241 8.52 -11.98 9.09
C VAL A 241 8.01 -12.95 8.02
N SER A 242 8.82 -13.95 7.68
CA SER A 242 8.51 -14.96 6.68
C SER A 242 8.49 -16.36 7.30
N VAL A 243 7.40 -17.10 7.12
CA VAL A 243 7.27 -18.49 7.57
C VAL A 243 7.55 -19.44 6.41
N TYR A 244 8.46 -20.39 6.59
CA TYR A 244 8.82 -21.39 5.60
C TYR A 244 7.82 -22.54 5.59
N LEU A 245 7.01 -22.64 4.54
CA LEU A 245 5.99 -23.65 4.28
C LEU A 245 6.22 -24.23 2.87
N PRO A 246 7.26 -25.07 2.65
CA PRO A 246 7.50 -25.69 1.35
C PRO A 246 6.36 -26.65 0.98
N ASP A 247 6.04 -26.79 -0.31
CA ASP A 247 5.06 -27.79 -0.74
C ASP A 247 5.65 -29.21 -0.59
N ASP A 248 4.94 -30.12 0.08
CA ASP A 248 5.44 -31.46 0.36
C ASP A 248 5.52 -32.29 -0.94
N GLN A 249 6.74 -32.63 -1.40
CA GLN A 249 6.95 -33.43 -2.62
C GLN A 249 6.88 -34.96 -2.41
N SER A 250 6.60 -35.46 -1.20
CA SER A 250 6.73 -36.89 -0.87
C SER A 250 5.44 -37.67 -0.66
N ASP A 251 4.27 -37.04 -0.67
CA ASP A 251 2.98 -37.73 -0.64
C ASP A 251 2.17 -37.30 -1.85
N LEU A 252 2.28 -38.07 -2.95
CA LEU A 252 1.38 -37.98 -4.08
C LEU A 252 0.02 -38.60 -3.67
N VAL A 253 -0.62 -37.94 -2.71
CA VAL A 253 -2.05 -38.06 -2.42
C VAL A 253 -2.68 -36.86 -3.13
N ILE A 254 -3.71 -37.10 -3.93
CA ILE A 254 -4.53 -36.03 -4.52
C ILE A 254 -5.23 -35.30 -3.37
N TYR A 255 -4.52 -34.41 -2.69
CA TYR A 255 -5.10 -33.32 -1.95
C TYR A 255 -5.27 -32.17 -2.94
N ALA A 256 -6.51 -31.73 -3.07
CA ALA A 256 -6.88 -30.46 -3.66
C ALA A 256 -6.16 -29.32 -2.92
N GLY A 257 -4.92 -29.06 -3.30
CA GLY A 257 -4.13 -27.90 -2.90
C GLY A 257 -4.45 -26.71 -3.80
N TYR A 258 -5.65 -26.17 -3.69
CA TYR A 258 -6.01 -24.83 -4.17
C TYR A 258 -6.78 -24.11 -3.07
N ALA A 259 -6.07 -23.78 -1.98
CA ALA A 259 -6.48 -22.76 -1.04
C ALA A 259 -5.64 -21.51 -1.28
N SER A 260 -5.95 -20.77 -2.35
CA SER A 260 -5.68 -19.32 -2.45
C SER A 260 -6.28 -18.62 -3.69
N ARG A 261 -7.25 -19.20 -4.42
CA ARG A 261 -8.03 -18.46 -5.42
C ARG A 261 -9.45 -19.04 -5.52
N PRO A 262 -10.52 -18.22 -5.54
CA PRO A 262 -11.82 -18.66 -6.00
C PRO A 262 -11.83 -18.62 -7.54
N HIS A 263 -10.95 -19.37 -8.19
CA HIS A 263 -11.39 -19.95 -9.46
C HIS A 263 -12.22 -21.13 -9.03
N SER A 264 -13.55 -20.99 -9.12
CA SER A 264 -14.43 -22.11 -8.83
C SER A 264 -13.89 -23.31 -9.60
N LEU A 265 -13.74 -24.42 -8.92
CA LEU A 265 -13.30 -25.68 -9.51
C LEU A 265 -14.29 -26.10 -10.65
N ALA A 266 -15.50 -25.50 -10.64
CA ALA A 266 -16.49 -25.45 -11.74
C ALA A 266 -16.02 -24.74 -13.03
N GLY A 267 -15.07 -23.79 -12.98
CA GLY A 267 -14.51 -23.12 -14.15
C GLY A 267 -13.60 -24.02 -15.00
N LEU A 268 -13.09 -25.13 -14.43
CA LEU A 268 -12.35 -26.17 -15.15
C LEU A 268 -13.30 -27.13 -15.87
N ALA A 269 -14.52 -27.30 -15.36
CA ALA A 269 -15.54 -28.14 -15.96
C ALA A 269 -16.18 -27.43 -17.16
N PHE A 270 -16.47 -28.19 -18.21
CA PHE A 270 -17.22 -27.68 -19.36
C PHE A 270 -18.01 -28.79 -20.06
N ILE A 271 -19.02 -28.36 -20.82
CA ILE A 271 -19.83 -29.22 -21.66
C ILE A 271 -19.46 -28.98 -23.13
N CYS A 272 -19.26 -30.09 -23.85
CA CYS A 272 -19.08 -30.06 -25.30
C CYS A 272 -20.33 -30.63 -26.01
N LEU A 273 -20.87 -29.85 -26.95
CA LEU A 273 -22.00 -30.25 -27.81
C LEU A 273 -21.54 -30.50 -29.26
N CYS A 274 -20.26 -30.80 -29.48
CA CYS A 274 -19.75 -31.05 -30.82
C CYS A 274 -20.13 -32.45 -31.32
N THR A 275 -20.20 -32.60 -32.64
CA THR A 275 -20.55 -33.88 -33.28
C THR A 275 -19.55 -35.00 -32.97
N GLN A 276 -18.27 -34.68 -32.75
CA GLN A 276 -17.27 -35.69 -32.41
C GLN A 276 -17.54 -36.26 -31.02
N CYS A 277 -17.60 -35.41 -29.98
CA CYS A 277 -17.86 -35.82 -28.60
C CYS A 277 -19.09 -36.71 -28.45
N ARG A 278 -20.17 -36.40 -29.19
CA ARG A 278 -21.38 -37.25 -29.24
C ARG A 278 -21.13 -38.62 -29.88
N LYS A 279 -20.36 -38.68 -30.97
CA LYS A 279 -20.01 -39.94 -31.64
C LYS A 279 -19.17 -40.86 -30.76
N GLN A 280 -18.29 -40.31 -29.91
CA GLN A 280 -17.44 -41.15 -29.07
C GLN A 280 -18.11 -41.59 -27.76
N SER A 281 -18.91 -40.73 -27.14
CA SER A 281 -19.55 -41.03 -25.86
C SER A 281 -20.96 -41.61 -25.98
N GLY A 282 -21.66 -41.34 -27.08
CA GLY A 282 -23.10 -41.56 -27.19
C GLY A 282 -23.95 -40.57 -26.38
N ALA A 283 -23.33 -39.69 -25.58
CA ALA A 283 -24.01 -38.68 -24.80
C ALA A 283 -24.35 -37.44 -25.65
N LEU A 284 -25.50 -36.81 -25.41
CA LEU A 284 -25.91 -35.58 -26.10
C LEU A 284 -25.10 -34.35 -25.67
N ALA A 285 -24.69 -34.34 -24.41
CA ALA A 285 -23.82 -33.37 -23.76
C ALA A 285 -22.74 -34.15 -23.02
N MET A 286 -21.48 -33.92 -23.36
CA MET A 286 -20.38 -34.60 -22.69
C MET A 286 -19.66 -33.63 -21.76
N HIS A 287 -19.44 -34.07 -20.51
CA HIS A 287 -18.75 -33.32 -19.48
C HIS A 287 -17.25 -33.62 -19.52
N PHE A 288 -16.48 -32.55 -19.47
CA PHE A 288 -15.03 -32.56 -19.43
C PHE A 288 -14.53 -31.68 -18.31
N PHE A 289 -13.30 -31.90 -17.91
CA PHE A 289 -12.54 -30.93 -17.13
C PHE A 289 -11.13 -30.77 -17.73
N ASN A 290 -10.64 -29.53 -17.73
CA ASN A 290 -9.35 -29.19 -18.33
C ASN A 290 -8.19 -29.27 -17.34
N MET A 291 -7.02 -29.69 -17.83
CA MET A 291 -5.77 -29.66 -17.09
C MET A 291 -4.58 -29.48 -18.04
N ALA A 292 -3.54 -28.79 -17.58
CA ALA A 292 -2.29 -28.66 -18.32
C ALA A 292 -1.56 -30.02 -18.38
N ILE A 293 -1.03 -30.39 -19.55
CA ILE A 293 -0.36 -31.68 -19.74
C ILE A 293 0.86 -31.83 -18.83
N SER A 294 1.54 -30.73 -18.50
CA SER A 294 2.69 -30.67 -17.58
C SER A 294 2.35 -31.08 -16.15
N ARG A 295 1.08 -30.95 -15.77
CA ARG A 295 0.54 -31.29 -14.45
C ARG A 295 -0.10 -32.66 -14.41
N PHE A 296 -0.08 -33.39 -15.52
CA PHE A 296 -0.70 -34.70 -15.64
C PHE A 296 0.35 -35.78 -15.87
N THR A 297 0.17 -36.94 -15.23
CA THR A 297 1.06 -38.09 -15.42
C THR A 297 0.23 -39.36 -15.54
N TRP A 298 0.47 -40.12 -16.61
CA TRP A 298 -0.14 -41.44 -16.78
C TRP A 298 0.55 -42.45 -15.85
N THR A 299 -0.18 -43.00 -14.89
CA THR A 299 0.34 -43.92 -13.87
C THR A 299 0.12 -45.41 -14.18
N SER A 300 -0.43 -45.73 -15.36
CA SER A 300 -0.80 -47.11 -15.71
C SER A 300 0.41 -48.06 -15.66
N PRO A 301 0.31 -49.20 -14.93
CA PRO A 301 1.42 -50.14 -14.72
C PRO A 301 1.78 -50.96 -15.97
N ILE A 302 1.00 -50.85 -17.06
CA ILE A 302 1.26 -51.56 -18.32
C ILE A 302 1.22 -50.54 -19.48
N PRO A 303 2.32 -50.37 -20.25
CA PRO A 303 2.38 -49.47 -21.41
C PRO A 303 1.42 -49.79 -22.57
N SER A 304 0.53 -50.79 -22.43
CA SER A 304 -0.33 -51.30 -23.50
C SER A 304 -1.83 -51.01 -23.34
N ALA A 305 -2.28 -50.46 -22.21
CA ALA A 305 -3.70 -50.15 -22.02
C ALA A 305 -4.10 -48.76 -22.56
N HIS A 306 -3.17 -47.83 -22.72
CA HIS A 306 -3.41 -46.48 -23.24
C HIS A 306 -2.93 -46.35 -24.70
N SER A 307 -3.70 -45.64 -25.52
CA SER A 307 -3.28 -45.13 -26.82
C SER A 307 -3.81 -43.73 -26.98
N ASP A 308 -3.13 -42.98 -27.83
CA ASP A 308 -3.72 -41.86 -28.53
C ASP A 308 -3.91 -42.15 -30.02
N TYR A 309 -4.74 -41.34 -30.67
CA TYR A 309 -4.91 -41.30 -32.10
C TYR A 309 -5.08 -39.83 -32.53
N GLU A 310 -4.16 -39.34 -33.35
CA GLU A 310 -4.21 -37.99 -33.90
C GLU A 310 -5.29 -37.90 -34.98
N ILE A 311 -6.31 -37.06 -34.75
CA ILE A 311 -7.44 -36.93 -35.68
C ILE A 311 -7.14 -35.88 -36.75
N ILE A 312 -6.52 -34.78 -36.34
CA ILE A 312 -5.97 -33.72 -37.17
C ILE A 312 -4.65 -33.27 -36.53
N PRO A 313 -3.72 -32.68 -37.30
CA PRO A 313 -2.42 -32.26 -36.78
C PRO A 313 -2.54 -31.48 -35.46
N GLY A 314 -1.93 -32.01 -34.39
CA GLY A 314 -1.92 -31.42 -33.06
C GLY A 314 -3.21 -31.57 -32.25
N ASN A 315 -4.14 -32.47 -32.62
CA ASN A 315 -5.28 -32.85 -31.79
C ASN A 315 -5.37 -34.37 -31.65
N HIS A 316 -5.15 -34.84 -30.43
CA HIS A 316 -5.06 -36.25 -30.08
C HIS A 316 -6.28 -36.73 -29.30
N ARG A 317 -6.75 -37.92 -29.63
CA ARG A 317 -7.80 -38.63 -28.90
C ARG A 317 -7.17 -39.73 -28.05
N HIS A 318 -7.25 -39.62 -26.72
CA HIS A 318 -6.80 -40.67 -25.81
C HIS A 318 -7.92 -41.68 -25.52
N PHE A 319 -7.58 -42.96 -25.54
CA PHE A 319 -8.51 -44.05 -25.27
C PHE A 319 -7.80 -45.30 -24.71
N CYS A 320 -8.59 -46.17 -24.08
CA CYS A 320 -8.10 -47.45 -23.60
C CYS A 320 -8.07 -48.48 -24.73
N LYS A 321 -6.92 -49.10 -25.04
CA LYS A 321 -6.80 -50.17 -26.05
C LYS A 321 -7.52 -51.45 -25.65
N SER A 322 -7.68 -51.70 -24.35
CA SER A 322 -8.25 -52.94 -23.84
C SER A 322 -9.77 -52.97 -23.92
N CYS A 323 -10.44 -51.88 -23.54
CA CYS A 323 -11.92 -51.80 -23.54
C CYS A 323 -12.48 -50.80 -24.56
N GLY A 324 -11.64 -49.99 -25.21
CA GLY A 324 -12.08 -48.97 -26.16
C GLY A 324 -12.62 -47.69 -25.52
N SER A 325 -12.61 -47.57 -24.20
CA SER A 325 -13.15 -46.39 -23.50
C SER A 325 -12.43 -45.11 -23.93
N PHE A 326 -13.20 -44.09 -24.26
CA PHE A 326 -12.68 -42.75 -24.53
C PHE A 326 -12.27 -42.08 -23.22
N ILE A 327 -11.06 -41.50 -23.18
CA ILE A 327 -10.45 -40.97 -21.94
C ILE A 327 -10.35 -39.44 -21.99
N ALA A 328 -9.73 -38.88 -23.02
CA ALA A 328 -9.47 -37.45 -23.08
C ALA A 328 -9.23 -36.96 -24.51
N TRP A 329 -9.44 -35.66 -24.73
CA TRP A 329 -8.87 -34.93 -25.85
C TRP A 329 -7.59 -34.23 -25.43
N GLN A 330 -6.61 -34.16 -26.32
CA GLN A 330 -5.43 -33.31 -26.15
C GLN A 330 -5.35 -32.38 -27.35
N GLY A 331 -5.13 -31.09 -27.09
CA GLY A 331 -4.89 -30.08 -28.12
C GLY A 331 -3.53 -29.44 -27.94
N ASP A 332 -2.65 -29.64 -28.92
CA ASP A 332 -1.29 -29.07 -28.95
C ASP A 332 -1.29 -27.62 -29.46
N SER A 333 -2.40 -27.17 -30.05
CA SER A 333 -2.57 -25.82 -30.62
C SER A 333 -3.53 -24.92 -29.84
N ASN A 334 -4.32 -25.47 -28.92
CA ASN A 334 -5.15 -24.73 -27.96
C ASN A 334 -4.40 -24.68 -26.63
N LEU A 335 -3.58 -23.66 -26.46
CA LEU A 335 -2.69 -23.52 -25.30
C LEU A 335 -3.40 -22.87 -24.11
N THR A 336 -2.92 -23.14 -22.89
CA THR A 336 -3.22 -22.31 -21.71
C THR A 336 -2.72 -20.87 -21.93
N PRO A 337 -3.17 -19.89 -21.12
CA PRO A 337 -2.60 -18.54 -21.14
C PRO A 337 -1.07 -18.50 -20.99
N GLU A 338 -0.49 -19.52 -20.35
CA GLU A 338 0.94 -19.73 -20.15
C GLU A 338 1.64 -20.44 -21.33
N GLY A 339 0.92 -20.80 -22.38
CA GLY A 339 1.46 -21.42 -23.58
C GLY A 339 1.62 -22.95 -23.51
N GLU A 340 0.94 -23.64 -22.59
CA GLU A 340 1.04 -25.10 -22.42
C GLU A 340 -0.08 -25.87 -23.12
N ALA A 341 0.22 -27.06 -23.65
CA ALA A 341 -0.79 -27.94 -24.24
C ALA A 341 -1.77 -28.46 -23.17
N GLN A 342 -3.05 -28.57 -23.53
CA GLN A 342 -4.13 -28.96 -22.62
C GLN A 342 -4.63 -30.37 -22.87
N LEU A 343 -5.07 -31.00 -21.78
CA LEU A 343 -5.80 -32.26 -21.77
C LEU A 343 -7.23 -32.01 -21.27
N GLU A 344 -8.22 -32.27 -22.11
CA GLU A 344 -9.65 -32.25 -21.78
C GLU A 344 -10.08 -33.66 -21.37
N ILE A 345 -10.12 -33.94 -20.06
CA ILE A 345 -10.41 -35.28 -19.54
C ILE A 345 -11.91 -35.48 -19.46
N CYS A 346 -12.40 -36.60 -20.00
CA CYS A 346 -13.81 -36.95 -19.90
C CYS A 346 -14.13 -37.31 -18.44
N ALA A 347 -15.07 -36.59 -17.83
CA ALA A 347 -15.39 -36.76 -16.42
C ALA A 347 -15.86 -38.19 -16.08
N GLY A 348 -16.51 -38.87 -17.02
CA GLY A 348 -16.94 -40.27 -16.87
C GLY A 348 -15.81 -41.30 -16.82
N THR A 349 -14.55 -40.90 -16.94
CA THR A 349 -13.38 -41.78 -16.79
C THR A 349 -12.74 -41.74 -15.40
N VAL A 350 -13.23 -40.86 -14.53
CA VAL A 350 -12.78 -40.79 -13.13
C VAL A 350 -13.45 -41.92 -12.33
N ASP A 351 -12.69 -42.56 -11.44
CA ASP A 351 -13.21 -43.68 -10.65
C ASP A 351 -14.39 -43.25 -9.75
N GLU A 352 -15.32 -44.18 -9.53
CA GLU A 352 -16.55 -43.95 -8.77
C GLU A 352 -16.29 -43.38 -7.37
N GLU A 353 -15.23 -43.83 -6.70
CA GLU A 353 -14.84 -43.35 -5.36
C GLU A 353 -14.54 -41.83 -5.35
N PHE A 354 -13.99 -41.29 -6.43
CA PHE A 354 -13.68 -39.86 -6.53
C PHE A 354 -14.85 -39.05 -7.10
N LEU A 355 -15.66 -39.61 -8.00
CA LEU A 355 -16.83 -38.91 -8.52
C LEU A 355 -17.97 -38.85 -7.49
N ILE A 356 -18.29 -39.98 -6.88
CA ILE A 356 -19.43 -40.12 -5.97
C ILE A 356 -19.01 -39.85 -4.52
N GLY A 357 -17.82 -40.31 -4.13
CA GLY A 357 -17.31 -40.21 -2.76
C GLY A 357 -17.07 -41.58 -2.13
N LYS A 358 -16.31 -41.58 -1.03
CA LYS A 358 -16.02 -42.78 -0.24
C LYS A 358 -17.27 -43.28 0.43
N LYS A 359 -17.47 -44.60 0.44
CA LYS A 359 -18.58 -45.25 1.15
C LYS A 359 -18.13 -45.66 2.55
N ASP A 360 -18.99 -45.49 3.55
CA ASP A 360 -18.77 -45.99 4.90
C ASP A 360 -18.98 -47.51 4.99
N ALA A 361 -18.89 -48.06 6.20
CA ALA A 361 -19.04 -49.49 6.44
C ALA A 361 -20.44 -50.03 6.10
N ASP A 362 -21.45 -49.17 6.04
CA ASP A 362 -22.84 -49.52 5.70
C ASP A 362 -23.13 -49.31 4.20
N GLY A 363 -22.15 -48.78 3.44
CA GLY A 363 -22.23 -48.53 2.00
C GLY A 363 -22.77 -47.15 1.64
N GLU A 364 -22.97 -46.26 2.61
CA GLU A 364 -23.47 -44.90 2.41
C GLU A 364 -22.32 -43.94 2.09
N VAL A 365 -22.56 -42.98 1.20
CA VAL A 365 -21.54 -42.03 0.75
C VAL A 365 -21.24 -41.03 1.87
N ILE A 366 -19.97 -40.91 2.25
CA ILE A 366 -19.49 -39.95 3.22
C ILE A 366 -19.54 -38.54 2.58
N PRO A 367 -20.35 -37.60 3.12
CA PRO A 367 -20.49 -36.26 2.55
C PRO A 367 -19.15 -35.53 2.41
N GLY A 368 -18.96 -34.81 1.30
CA GLY A 368 -17.75 -34.01 1.04
C GLY A 368 -16.52 -34.81 0.57
N THR A 369 -16.65 -36.12 0.34
CA THR A 369 -15.54 -36.96 -0.17
C THR A 369 -15.56 -37.18 -1.69
N GLY A 370 -16.65 -36.80 -2.36
CA GLY A 370 -16.80 -36.88 -3.82
C GLY A 370 -16.61 -35.52 -4.50
N PHE A 371 -16.07 -35.55 -5.72
CA PHE A 371 -15.78 -34.37 -6.56
C PHE A 371 -16.73 -34.24 -7.75
N GLY A 372 -17.73 -35.12 -7.90
CA GLY A 372 -18.64 -35.13 -9.05
C GLY A 372 -19.44 -33.84 -9.21
N GLU A 373 -19.87 -33.22 -8.12
CA GLU A 373 -20.60 -31.93 -8.13
C GLU A 373 -19.76 -30.81 -8.76
N VAL A 374 -18.45 -30.88 -8.60
CA VAL A 374 -17.48 -29.94 -9.15
C VAL A 374 -17.12 -30.27 -10.60
N LEU A 375 -16.79 -31.53 -10.88
CA LEU A 375 -16.29 -31.98 -12.18
C LEU A 375 -17.40 -32.14 -13.23
N CYS A 376 -18.66 -32.22 -12.81
CA CYS A 376 -19.83 -32.40 -13.67
C CYS A 376 -20.93 -31.36 -13.38
N HIS A 377 -20.55 -30.15 -12.97
CA HIS A 377 -21.52 -29.12 -12.59
C HIS A 377 -22.44 -28.75 -13.78
N PRO A 378 -23.78 -28.80 -13.63
CA PRO A 378 -24.72 -28.60 -14.74
C PRO A 378 -24.75 -27.16 -15.29
N GLU A 379 -24.23 -26.19 -14.53
CA GLU A 379 -24.13 -24.77 -14.95
C GLU A 379 -22.75 -24.35 -15.49
N CYS A 380 -21.88 -25.30 -15.84
CA CYS A 380 -20.51 -25.01 -16.27
C CYS A 380 -20.43 -24.37 -17.68
N ASN A 381 -19.22 -24.04 -18.15
CA ASN A 381 -18.99 -23.43 -19.47
C ASN A 381 -19.43 -24.35 -20.62
N ILE A 382 -19.93 -23.78 -21.73
CA ILE A 382 -20.22 -24.54 -22.95
C ILE A 382 -19.16 -24.17 -24.00
N SER A 383 -18.19 -25.05 -24.19
CA SER A 383 -17.03 -24.78 -25.06
C SER A 383 -17.38 -24.75 -26.55
N TRP A 384 -18.23 -25.70 -27.01
CA TRP A 384 -18.64 -25.79 -28.41
C TRP A 384 -20.14 -26.00 -28.58
N ALA A 385 -20.84 -24.93 -28.98
CA ALA A 385 -22.31 -24.91 -29.16
C ALA A 385 -22.77 -24.89 -30.64
N GLN A 386 -21.86 -24.97 -31.61
CA GLN A 386 -22.19 -24.79 -33.03
C GLN A 386 -23.09 -25.90 -33.62
N ASN A 387 -23.17 -27.06 -32.96
CA ASN A 387 -24.02 -28.19 -33.35
C ASN A 387 -24.98 -28.60 -32.22
N ASP A 388 -25.55 -27.62 -31.51
CA ASP A 388 -26.62 -27.86 -30.56
C ASP A 388 -27.85 -28.48 -31.26
N ILE A 389 -28.64 -29.28 -30.52
CA ILE A 389 -29.78 -30.03 -31.09
C ILE A 389 -31.10 -29.33 -30.68
N GLY A 390 -31.09 -28.00 -30.74
CA GLY A 390 -32.25 -27.15 -30.45
C GLY A 390 -32.96 -27.52 -29.14
N LYS A 391 -34.24 -27.90 -29.24
CA LYS A 391 -35.10 -28.24 -28.07
C LYS A 391 -34.58 -29.38 -27.20
N VAL A 392 -33.74 -30.27 -27.73
CA VAL A 392 -33.24 -31.44 -26.98
C VAL A 392 -32.13 -31.04 -25.99
N THR A 393 -31.32 -30.05 -26.36
CA THR A 393 -30.28 -29.46 -25.50
C THR A 393 -30.73 -28.14 -24.86
N ALA A 394 -32.01 -27.77 -25.05
CA ALA A 394 -32.59 -26.56 -24.47
C ALA A 394 -32.74 -26.74 -22.96
N GLY A 395 -32.06 -25.88 -22.19
CA GLY A 395 -32.04 -25.93 -20.72
C GLY A 395 -30.67 -26.23 -20.12
N LEU A 396 -29.65 -26.56 -20.94
CA LEU A 396 -28.26 -26.51 -20.47
C LEU A 396 -27.87 -25.03 -20.24
N SER A 397 -27.76 -24.64 -18.98
CA SER A 397 -27.32 -23.31 -18.55
C SER A 397 -25.79 -23.24 -18.59
N GLY A 398 -25.24 -22.28 -19.33
CA GLY A 398 -23.80 -22.02 -19.39
C GLY A 398 -23.54 -20.75 -20.20
N ILE A 399 -22.37 -20.12 -20.03
CA ILE A 399 -22.03 -18.85 -20.69
C ILE A 399 -21.60 -19.12 -22.14
N SER A 400 -22.54 -19.11 -23.08
CA SER A 400 -22.24 -18.99 -24.53
C SER A 400 -22.29 -17.51 -24.91
N ARG A 401 -21.17 -16.93 -25.36
CA ARG A 401 -21.15 -15.57 -25.91
C ARG A 401 -20.56 -15.57 -27.32
N LYS A 402 -21.30 -15.02 -28.28
CA LYS A 402 -20.93 -14.91 -29.68
C LYS A 402 -20.88 -13.44 -30.08
N LYS A 403 -20.08 -13.14 -31.11
CA LYS A 403 -20.08 -11.84 -31.78
C LYS A 403 -21.50 -11.50 -32.24
N GLY A 404 -22.03 -10.36 -31.79
CA GLY A 404 -23.39 -9.90 -32.08
C GLY A 404 -24.41 -10.14 -30.96
N ASP A 405 -24.01 -10.81 -29.87
CA ASP A 405 -24.85 -10.90 -28.67
C ASP A 405 -24.96 -9.52 -27.99
N LYS A 406 -26.13 -9.26 -27.39
CA LYS A 406 -26.40 -8.02 -26.65
C LYS A 406 -25.42 -7.90 -25.47
N GLY A 407 -24.77 -6.74 -25.31
CA GLY A 407 -23.80 -6.50 -24.24
C GLY A 407 -22.40 -7.07 -24.48
N VAL A 408 -22.11 -7.55 -25.70
CA VAL A 408 -20.79 -8.06 -26.10
C VAL A 408 -20.18 -7.15 -27.17
N GLU A 409 -18.96 -6.69 -26.94
CA GLU A 409 -18.21 -5.81 -27.86
C GLU A 409 -16.95 -6.49 -28.37
N GLU A 410 -16.62 -6.31 -29.65
CA GLU A 410 -15.32 -6.74 -30.19
C GLU A 410 -14.35 -5.56 -30.19
N LEU A 411 -13.31 -5.63 -29.36
CA LEU A 411 -12.30 -4.59 -29.21
C LEU A 411 -10.91 -5.20 -29.42
N ASN A 412 -10.13 -4.62 -30.33
CA ASN A 412 -8.79 -5.11 -30.72
C ASN A 412 -8.77 -6.62 -31.09
N GLY A 413 -9.82 -7.14 -31.73
CA GLY A 413 -9.91 -8.54 -32.18
C GLY A 413 -10.28 -9.55 -31.09
N GLN A 414 -10.65 -9.07 -29.89
CA GLN A 414 -11.09 -9.89 -28.77
C GLN A 414 -12.52 -9.52 -28.36
N LEU A 415 -13.30 -10.49 -27.89
CA LEU A 415 -14.65 -10.28 -27.39
C LEU A 415 -14.63 -9.92 -25.91
N TRP A 416 -15.28 -8.81 -25.58
CA TRP A 416 -15.41 -8.26 -24.24
C TRP A 416 -16.87 -8.25 -23.82
N HIS A 417 -17.11 -8.27 -22.52
CA HIS A 417 -18.44 -8.13 -21.93
C HIS A 417 -18.30 -7.48 -20.55
N VAL A 418 -19.36 -6.84 -20.07
CA VAL A 418 -19.44 -6.42 -18.67
C VAL A 418 -19.80 -7.66 -17.86
N SER A 419 -19.02 -7.97 -16.82
CA SER A 419 -19.32 -9.08 -15.91
C SER A 419 -20.69 -8.90 -15.26
N ARG A 420 -21.20 -9.94 -14.60
CA ARG A 420 -22.38 -9.76 -13.74
C ARG A 420 -22.08 -8.68 -12.67
N PRO A 421 -23.11 -7.98 -12.15
CA PRO A 421 -22.92 -7.12 -10.98
C PRO A 421 -22.16 -7.89 -9.90
N LEU A 422 -21.04 -7.32 -9.48
CA LEU A 422 -20.21 -7.87 -8.41
C LEU A 422 -20.63 -7.17 -7.12
N ASP A 423 -20.72 -7.90 -6.01
CA ASP A 423 -20.83 -7.26 -4.72
C ASP A 423 -19.53 -6.50 -4.46
N ILE A 424 -19.63 -5.28 -3.95
CA ILE A 424 -18.47 -4.42 -3.76
C ILE A 424 -17.49 -5.01 -2.73
N GLU A 425 -17.99 -5.83 -1.82
CA GLU A 425 -17.19 -6.59 -0.84
C GLU A 425 -16.28 -7.64 -1.52
N ASP A 426 -16.70 -8.16 -2.68
CA ASP A 426 -15.96 -9.17 -3.44
C ASP A 426 -14.87 -8.53 -4.32
N ALA A 427 -14.72 -7.20 -4.34
CA ALA A 427 -13.77 -6.52 -5.23
C ALA A 427 -12.33 -6.99 -5.00
N ARG A 428 -11.94 -7.35 -3.78
CA ARG A 428 -10.60 -7.87 -3.46
C ARG A 428 -10.35 -9.30 -3.94
N ASP A 429 -11.42 -10.04 -4.25
CA ASP A 429 -11.34 -11.41 -4.75
C ASP A 429 -11.18 -11.47 -6.28
N VAL A 430 -11.34 -10.34 -6.95
CA VAL A 430 -11.18 -10.18 -8.40
C VAL A 430 -9.90 -9.40 -8.70
N ARG A 431 -9.09 -9.90 -9.63
CA ARG A 431 -7.94 -9.14 -10.16
C ARG A 431 -8.45 -8.28 -11.32
N PHE A 432 -8.18 -6.97 -11.29
CA PHE A 432 -8.57 -6.06 -12.36
C PHE A 432 -7.73 -4.78 -12.34
N HIS A 433 -7.76 -4.05 -13.45
CA HIS A 433 -7.14 -2.73 -13.60
C HIS A 433 -8.21 -1.64 -13.59
N CYS A 434 -8.04 -0.59 -12.78
CA CYS A 434 -8.91 0.58 -12.83
C CYS A 434 -8.50 1.50 -13.98
N ILE A 435 -9.48 2.03 -14.70
CA ILE A 435 -9.28 3.04 -15.74
C ILE A 435 -9.69 4.40 -15.19
N SER A 436 -8.76 5.33 -15.19
CA SER A 436 -9.02 6.74 -14.88
C SER A 436 -8.93 7.58 -16.15
N TYR A 437 -9.95 8.38 -16.43
CA TYR A 437 -10.00 9.26 -17.60
C TYR A 437 -10.96 10.43 -17.40
N VAL A 438 -10.80 11.48 -18.21
CA VAL A 438 -11.68 12.65 -18.18
C VAL A 438 -12.84 12.46 -19.15
N TRP A 439 -14.06 12.61 -18.65
CA TRP A 439 -15.26 12.63 -19.49
C TRP A 439 -15.24 13.81 -20.48
N GLY A 440 -15.47 13.51 -21.75
CA GLY A 440 -15.63 14.50 -22.82
C GLY A 440 -16.96 15.24 -22.75
N GLN A 441 -17.16 16.22 -23.63
CA GLN A 441 -18.47 16.86 -23.84
C GLN A 441 -19.40 16.01 -24.73
N GLY A 442 -18.83 15.14 -25.56
CA GLY A 442 -19.61 14.22 -26.39
C GLY A 442 -20.23 13.10 -25.57
N ARG A 443 -21.27 12.50 -26.14
CA ARG A 443 -22.06 11.46 -25.50
C ARG A 443 -22.40 10.36 -26.50
N GLU A 444 -22.21 9.11 -26.07
CA GLU A 444 -22.70 7.92 -26.76
C GLU A 444 -24.11 7.59 -26.27
N LYS A 445 -24.98 7.10 -27.17
CA LYS A 445 -26.39 6.85 -26.86
C LYS A 445 -26.54 5.58 -26.00
N PRO A 446 -27.64 5.43 -25.23
CA PRO A 446 -27.97 4.15 -24.61
C PRO A 446 -27.97 2.99 -25.60
N GLY A 447 -27.48 1.83 -25.17
CA GLY A 447 -27.38 0.60 -25.95
C GLY A 447 -26.25 0.57 -26.99
N SER A 448 -25.46 1.64 -27.11
CA SER A 448 -24.42 1.73 -28.16
C SER A 448 -23.08 1.14 -27.77
N PHE A 449 -22.82 0.91 -26.48
CA PHE A 449 -21.59 0.30 -25.97
C PHE A 449 -21.88 -0.61 -24.79
N PHE A 450 -21.58 -1.91 -24.90
CA PHE A 450 -21.88 -2.91 -23.86
C PHE A 450 -23.34 -2.88 -23.38
N ASP A 451 -24.27 -2.50 -24.26
CA ASP A 451 -25.69 -2.35 -23.92
C ASP A 451 -25.97 -1.38 -22.74
N ASN A 452 -25.13 -0.36 -22.59
CA ASN A 452 -25.25 0.68 -21.56
C ASN A 452 -26.67 1.27 -21.44
N GLU A 453 -27.22 1.33 -20.24
CA GLU A 453 -28.61 1.79 -20.01
C GLU A 453 -28.79 3.30 -20.20
N ILE A 454 -27.74 4.07 -19.94
CA ILE A 454 -27.75 5.54 -20.01
C ILE A 454 -26.72 6.07 -21.00
N SER A 455 -26.83 7.35 -21.31
CA SER A 455 -25.83 8.07 -22.09
C SER A 455 -24.49 8.13 -21.35
N ILE A 456 -23.41 7.66 -21.99
CA ILE A 456 -22.04 7.67 -21.44
C ILE A 456 -21.13 8.63 -22.22
N SER A 457 -19.96 8.96 -21.70
CA SER A 457 -19.01 9.79 -22.44
C SER A 457 -18.54 9.09 -23.73
N ASP A 458 -18.39 9.85 -24.81
CA ASP A 458 -17.73 9.45 -26.05
C ASP A 458 -16.24 9.11 -25.89
N LYS A 459 -15.65 9.41 -24.72
CA LYS A 459 -14.28 9.05 -24.36
C LYS A 459 -14.16 7.68 -23.70
N THR A 460 -15.27 7.09 -23.27
CA THR A 460 -15.31 5.80 -22.56
C THR A 460 -14.73 4.66 -23.39
N ARG A 461 -15.22 4.51 -24.64
CA ARG A 461 -14.74 3.47 -25.55
C ARG A 461 -13.26 3.65 -25.93
N PRO A 462 -12.79 4.84 -26.36
CA PRO A 462 -11.36 5.08 -26.56
C PRO A 462 -10.49 4.79 -25.33
N ALA A 463 -10.93 5.19 -24.13
CA ALA A 463 -10.19 4.95 -22.89
C ALA A 463 -10.04 3.45 -22.59
N LEU A 464 -11.10 2.66 -22.76
CA LEU A 464 -11.02 1.20 -22.60
C LEU A 464 -10.08 0.56 -23.64
N VAL A 465 -10.17 0.98 -24.90
CA VAL A 465 -9.27 0.49 -25.97
C VAL A 465 -7.80 0.83 -25.66
N ALA A 466 -7.55 2.03 -25.15
CA ALA A 466 -6.22 2.46 -24.72
C ALA A 466 -5.69 1.63 -23.56
N ALA A 467 -6.50 1.36 -22.53
CA ALA A 467 -6.13 0.51 -21.40
C ALA A 467 -5.82 -0.93 -21.83
N ILE A 468 -6.65 -1.53 -22.70
CA ILE A 468 -6.42 -2.88 -23.27
C ILE A 468 -5.07 -2.95 -23.99
N ARG A 469 -4.65 -1.89 -24.69
CA ARG A 469 -3.32 -1.84 -25.32
C ARG A 469 -2.22 -1.57 -24.30
N ALA A 470 -2.46 -0.73 -23.30
CA ALA A 470 -1.48 -0.35 -22.30
C ALA A 470 -0.96 -1.56 -21.51
N ILE A 471 -1.84 -2.51 -21.14
CA ILE A 471 -1.43 -3.73 -20.43
C ILE A 471 -0.55 -4.66 -21.29
N LYS A 472 -0.56 -4.48 -22.62
CA LYS A 472 0.26 -5.23 -23.59
C LYS A 472 1.55 -4.49 -23.97
N ALA A 473 1.74 -3.25 -23.50
CA ALA A 473 2.86 -2.41 -23.88
C ALA A 473 4.15 -2.81 -23.16
N SER A 474 5.29 -2.56 -23.81
CA SER A 474 6.60 -2.76 -23.20
C SER A 474 6.79 -1.77 -22.03
N GLY A 475 6.96 -2.29 -20.82
CA GLY A 475 7.10 -1.49 -19.60
C GLY A 475 5.88 -1.47 -18.66
N PHE A 476 4.79 -2.18 -18.99
CA PHE A 476 3.74 -2.46 -18.02
C PHE A 476 4.28 -3.36 -16.89
N GLU A 477 4.00 -2.97 -15.65
CA GLU A 477 4.45 -3.69 -14.46
C GLU A 477 3.22 -4.19 -13.69
N ALA A 478 3.21 -5.47 -13.36
CA ALA A 478 2.23 -6.12 -12.51
C ALA A 478 2.95 -7.05 -11.51
N ASP A 479 2.32 -7.32 -10.36
CA ASP A 479 2.89 -8.19 -9.32
C ASP A 479 2.75 -9.70 -9.64
N GLY A 480 2.04 -10.03 -10.71
CA GLY A 480 1.79 -11.39 -11.18
C GLY A 480 1.39 -11.42 -12.66
N PRO A 481 0.76 -12.51 -13.14
CA PRO A 481 0.22 -12.55 -14.49
C PRO A 481 -0.71 -11.37 -14.73
N ILE A 482 -0.58 -10.72 -15.89
CA ILE A 482 -1.39 -9.55 -16.25
C ILE A 482 -2.82 -10.04 -16.53
N GLU A 483 -3.78 -9.53 -15.78
CA GLU A 483 -5.18 -9.89 -15.93
C GLU A 483 -5.84 -9.02 -17.01
N GLU A 484 -6.64 -9.62 -17.89
CA GLU A 484 -7.40 -8.90 -18.91
C GLU A 484 -8.80 -8.52 -18.39
N ALA A 485 -8.85 -7.89 -17.21
CA ALA A 485 -10.08 -7.40 -16.57
C ALA A 485 -9.95 -5.93 -16.18
N PHE A 486 -10.99 -5.14 -16.45
CA PHE A 486 -10.97 -3.69 -16.27
C PHE A 486 -12.19 -3.20 -15.50
N TRP A 487 -11.97 -2.26 -14.59
CA TRP A 487 -13.01 -1.46 -13.98
C TRP A 487 -13.00 -0.07 -14.61
N ILE A 488 -14.16 0.38 -15.10
CA ILE A 488 -14.36 1.72 -15.65
C ILE A 488 -15.68 2.28 -15.13
N ASP A 489 -15.61 3.46 -14.50
CA ASP A 489 -16.72 4.10 -13.78
C ASP A 489 -18.00 4.18 -14.61
N ALA A 490 -17.88 4.56 -15.88
CA ALA A 490 -18.99 4.73 -16.81
C ALA A 490 -19.77 3.44 -17.12
N LEU A 491 -19.22 2.26 -16.82
CA LEU A 491 -19.87 0.97 -17.02
C LEU A 491 -20.12 0.21 -15.70
N CYS A 492 -19.27 0.44 -14.69
CA CYS A 492 -19.25 -0.35 -13.46
C CYS A 492 -19.97 0.32 -12.29
N VAL A 493 -20.25 1.62 -12.36
CA VAL A 493 -21.05 2.32 -11.34
C VAL A 493 -22.53 2.21 -11.69
N PRO A 494 -23.41 1.77 -10.76
CA PRO A 494 -24.84 1.72 -10.98
C PRO A 494 -25.40 3.05 -11.51
N TYR A 495 -26.24 2.95 -12.54
CA TYR A 495 -26.77 4.13 -13.23
C TYR A 495 -27.99 4.74 -12.54
N ALA A 496 -28.84 3.89 -11.96
CA ALA A 496 -30.03 4.34 -11.26
C ALA A 496 -29.62 5.23 -10.07
N ASP A 497 -30.16 6.44 -10.04
CA ASP A 497 -29.98 7.33 -8.91
C ASP A 497 -30.66 6.69 -7.68
N GLY A 498 -29.86 6.37 -6.66
CA GLY A 498 -30.32 5.55 -5.56
C GLY A 498 -29.19 4.93 -4.74
N PRO A 499 -29.54 4.13 -3.72
CA PRO A 499 -28.60 3.66 -2.71
C PRO A 499 -27.37 2.95 -3.29
N ASP A 500 -27.54 2.09 -4.29
CA ASP A 500 -26.46 1.30 -4.86
C ASP A 500 -25.40 2.19 -5.55
N ARG A 501 -25.84 3.24 -6.25
CA ARG A 501 -24.95 4.21 -6.91
C ARG A 501 -24.13 4.98 -5.87
N TYR A 502 -24.79 5.56 -4.87
CA TYR A 502 -24.10 6.35 -3.85
C TYR A 502 -23.21 5.48 -2.96
N GLY A 503 -23.65 4.26 -2.61
CA GLY A 503 -22.83 3.28 -1.90
C GLY A 503 -21.57 2.91 -2.69
N THR A 504 -21.67 2.75 -4.01
CA THR A 504 -20.51 2.55 -4.89
C THR A 504 -19.59 3.76 -4.90
N LEU A 505 -20.14 4.98 -5.05
CA LEU A 505 -19.36 6.23 -5.08
C LEU A 505 -18.64 6.52 -3.76
N GLU A 506 -19.24 6.17 -2.62
CA GLU A 506 -18.61 6.29 -1.30
C GLU A 506 -17.50 5.25 -1.08
N SER A 507 -17.57 4.13 -1.80
CA SER A 507 -16.64 3.00 -1.69
C SER A 507 -15.53 3.02 -2.76
N MET A 508 -15.37 4.13 -3.50
CA MET A 508 -14.37 4.24 -4.57
C MET A 508 -12.94 4.00 -4.05
N GLY A 509 -12.64 4.41 -2.82
CA GLY A 509 -11.35 4.14 -2.17
C GLY A 509 -11.04 2.64 -2.06
N HIS A 510 -12.03 1.84 -1.66
CA HIS A 510 -11.95 0.38 -1.63
C HIS A 510 -11.64 -0.18 -3.03
N ILE A 511 -12.39 0.24 -4.05
CA ILE A 511 -12.24 -0.24 -5.43
C ILE A 511 -10.83 0.04 -5.98
N TYR A 512 -10.35 1.29 -5.86
CA TYR A 512 -9.00 1.63 -6.35
C TYR A 512 -7.89 0.92 -5.57
N SER A 513 -8.07 0.68 -4.26
CA SER A 513 -7.10 -0.05 -3.43
C SER A 513 -7.06 -1.56 -3.71
N ALA A 514 -8.17 -2.12 -4.18
CA ALA A 514 -8.30 -3.51 -4.60
C ALA A 514 -7.67 -3.76 -5.98
N ALA A 515 -7.70 -2.76 -6.87
CA ALA A 515 -7.16 -2.86 -8.22
C ALA A 515 -5.64 -3.16 -8.25
N GLU A 516 -5.21 -3.92 -9.26
CA GLU A 516 -3.80 -4.23 -9.48
C GLU A 516 -2.98 -3.01 -9.88
N SER A 517 -3.60 -2.15 -10.68
CA SER A 517 -3.05 -0.87 -11.09
C SER A 517 -4.17 0.10 -11.47
N VAL A 518 -3.83 1.37 -11.49
CA VAL A 518 -4.66 2.44 -12.04
C VAL A 518 -4.00 2.92 -13.33
N ILE A 519 -4.68 2.72 -14.45
CA ILE A 519 -4.26 3.15 -15.78
C ILE A 519 -4.93 4.49 -16.08
N ILE A 520 -4.13 5.55 -16.08
CA ILE A 520 -4.57 6.92 -16.32
C ILE A 520 -4.45 7.21 -17.82
N ILE A 521 -5.60 7.49 -18.43
CA ILE A 521 -5.71 7.81 -19.85
C ILE A 521 -5.67 9.33 -20.03
N ILE A 522 -4.54 9.81 -20.58
CA ILE A 522 -4.27 11.23 -20.78
C ILE A 522 -4.52 11.64 -22.24
N GLN A 523 -4.95 12.88 -22.44
CA GLN A 523 -5.18 13.48 -23.75
C GLN A 523 -3.99 14.36 -24.18
N ASP A 524 -3.87 14.61 -25.48
CA ASP A 524 -2.94 15.62 -25.99
C ASP A 524 -3.42 17.05 -25.58
N PRO A 525 -2.49 17.99 -25.33
CA PRO A 525 -1.04 17.86 -25.45
C PRO A 525 -0.34 17.23 -24.23
N ALA A 526 -1.03 17.05 -23.10
CA ALA A 526 -0.44 16.57 -21.85
C ALA A 526 0.27 15.21 -22.01
N TRP A 527 -0.28 14.28 -22.81
CA TRP A 527 0.37 13.00 -23.07
C TRP A 527 1.75 13.15 -23.72
N LYS A 528 1.88 13.98 -24.77
CA LYS A 528 3.15 14.22 -25.44
C LYS A 528 4.21 14.76 -24.49
N ILE A 529 3.80 15.70 -23.62
CA ILE A 529 4.66 16.28 -22.59
C ILE A 529 5.13 15.20 -21.61
N ILE A 530 4.21 14.39 -21.09
CA ILE A 530 4.51 13.29 -20.16
C ILE A 530 5.47 12.28 -20.79
N LEU A 531 5.23 11.91 -22.05
CA LEU A 531 6.04 10.95 -22.79
C LEU A 531 7.46 11.47 -23.03
N GLU A 532 7.60 12.69 -23.52
CA GLU A 532 8.90 13.33 -23.76
C GLU A 532 9.70 13.45 -22.47
N ALA A 533 9.08 14.01 -21.42
CA ALA A 533 9.65 14.17 -20.09
C ALA A 533 10.13 12.86 -19.45
N SER A 534 9.50 11.74 -19.81
CA SER A 534 9.76 10.42 -19.23
C SER A 534 10.65 9.52 -20.09
N SER A 535 11.09 10.00 -21.25
CA SER A 535 11.86 9.22 -22.24
C SER A 535 13.34 9.04 -21.88
N GLY A 536 13.92 9.97 -21.12
CA GLY A 536 15.33 9.96 -20.71
C GLY A 536 15.68 9.05 -19.52
N ALA A 537 16.99 8.88 -19.26
CA ALA A 537 17.50 8.23 -18.05
C ALA A 537 17.32 9.10 -16.79
N THR A 538 17.35 10.42 -16.97
CA THR A 538 17.01 11.44 -15.98
C THR A 538 15.91 12.32 -16.55
N PRO A 539 14.91 12.76 -15.75
CA PRO A 539 13.87 13.67 -16.24
C PRO A 539 14.48 14.99 -16.67
N ASP A 540 14.17 15.44 -17.88
CA ASP A 540 14.48 16.80 -18.32
C ASP A 540 13.44 17.78 -17.76
N ALA A 541 13.87 18.99 -17.41
CA ALA A 541 12.95 20.01 -16.92
C ALA A 541 12.05 20.49 -18.07
N LEU A 542 10.73 20.46 -17.83
CA LEU A 542 9.71 20.92 -18.77
C LEU A 542 9.93 22.39 -19.18
N SER A 543 9.49 22.73 -20.39
CA SER A 543 9.41 24.12 -20.81
C SER A 543 8.29 24.85 -20.05
N TYR A 544 8.32 26.18 -20.06
CA TYR A 544 7.25 26.97 -19.44
C TYR A 544 5.88 26.71 -20.08
N ASP A 545 5.83 26.60 -21.42
CA ASP A 545 4.60 26.34 -22.16
C ASP A 545 4.05 24.94 -21.85
N ASP A 546 4.93 23.94 -21.68
CA ASP A 546 4.52 22.59 -21.27
C ASP A 546 3.98 22.56 -19.84
N MET A 547 4.63 23.27 -18.91
CA MET A 547 4.12 23.42 -17.55
C MET A 547 2.76 24.12 -17.52
N GLN A 548 2.56 25.16 -18.33
CA GLN A 548 1.26 25.83 -18.47
C GLN A 548 0.19 24.90 -19.06
N ALA A 549 0.55 24.05 -20.02
CA ALA A 549 -0.36 23.06 -20.57
C ALA A 549 -0.80 22.02 -19.53
N LEU A 550 0.12 21.55 -18.67
CA LEU A 550 -0.20 20.62 -17.59
C LEU A 550 -0.99 21.29 -16.45
N GLU A 551 -0.70 22.55 -16.13
CA GLU A 551 -1.40 23.33 -15.11
C GLU A 551 -2.91 23.45 -15.40
N GLY A 552 -3.29 23.50 -16.68
CA GLY A 552 -4.70 23.54 -17.13
C GLY A 552 -5.31 22.18 -17.46
N ASP A 553 -4.59 21.07 -17.28
CA ASP A 553 -5.10 19.76 -17.65
C ASP A 553 -6.24 19.32 -16.73
N LYS A 554 -7.33 18.81 -17.33
CA LYS A 554 -8.57 18.47 -16.60
C LYS A 554 -8.40 17.28 -15.67
N TRP A 555 -7.52 16.33 -16.00
CA TRP A 555 -7.26 15.20 -15.12
C TRP A 555 -6.41 15.70 -13.94
N ILE A 556 -5.30 16.38 -14.21
CA ILE A 556 -4.39 16.88 -13.15
C ILE A 556 -5.14 17.74 -12.12
N THR A 557 -6.01 18.63 -12.59
CA THR A 557 -6.79 19.56 -11.77
C THR A 557 -7.98 18.92 -11.04
N SER A 558 -8.40 17.69 -11.34
CA SER A 558 -9.61 17.09 -10.78
C SER A 558 -9.47 16.69 -9.30
N VAL A 559 -10.56 16.75 -8.54
CA VAL A 559 -10.66 16.19 -7.17
C VAL A 559 -10.49 14.67 -7.16
N TRP A 560 -10.98 13.97 -8.18
CA TRP A 560 -10.95 12.51 -8.26
C TRP A 560 -9.53 11.96 -8.38
N THR A 561 -8.64 12.72 -9.03
CA THR A 561 -7.23 12.39 -9.20
C THR A 561 -6.53 12.07 -7.90
N TYR A 562 -6.85 12.78 -6.80
CA TYR A 562 -6.17 12.50 -5.53
C TYR A 562 -6.48 11.09 -5.02
N GLN A 563 -7.76 10.70 -4.90
CA GLN A 563 -8.13 9.38 -4.40
C GLN A 563 -7.63 8.24 -5.31
N GLU A 564 -7.60 8.47 -6.62
CA GLU A 564 -7.13 7.50 -7.60
C GLU A 564 -5.64 7.23 -7.42
N LEU A 565 -4.86 8.30 -7.24
CA LEU A 565 -3.42 8.20 -7.02
C LEU A 565 -3.09 7.59 -5.67
N VAL A 566 -3.71 8.08 -4.59
CA VAL A 566 -3.33 7.71 -3.22
C VAL A 566 -3.72 6.29 -2.83
N ASN A 567 -4.67 5.68 -3.55
CA ASN A 567 -5.07 4.28 -3.37
C ASN A 567 -4.45 3.32 -4.39
N ALA A 568 -3.86 3.84 -5.47
CA ALA A 568 -3.25 2.99 -6.48
C ALA A 568 -2.05 2.22 -5.94
N ARG A 569 -2.04 0.90 -6.16
CA ARG A 569 -0.84 0.07 -5.94
C ARG A 569 0.26 0.39 -6.95
N ARG A 570 -0.14 0.62 -8.20
CA ARG A 570 0.71 0.94 -9.34
C ARG A 570 0.00 1.93 -10.25
N ILE A 571 0.75 2.86 -10.82
CA ILE A 571 0.21 3.95 -11.63
C ILE A 571 0.88 3.91 -13.00
N HIS A 572 0.06 3.85 -14.06
CA HIS A 572 0.51 3.87 -15.44
C HIS A 572 -0.22 4.95 -16.23
N PHE A 573 0.52 5.72 -17.02
CA PHE A 573 -0.02 6.70 -17.95
C PHE A 573 -0.02 6.15 -19.37
N ALA A 574 -1.13 6.33 -20.08
CA ALA A 574 -1.31 5.94 -21.47
C ALA A 574 -2.07 7.02 -22.26
N PRO A 575 -1.87 7.12 -23.58
CA PRO A 575 -2.62 8.05 -24.43
C PRO A 575 -4.02 7.54 -24.72
N ILE A 576 -4.99 8.45 -24.81
CA ILE A 576 -6.35 8.10 -25.27
C ILE A 576 -6.39 7.59 -26.73
N HIS A 577 -5.42 8.00 -27.55
CA HIS A 577 -5.24 7.55 -28.93
C HIS A 577 -3.88 6.86 -29.05
N PRO A 578 -3.83 5.54 -28.79
CA PRO A 578 -2.59 4.78 -28.75
C PRO A 578 -2.01 4.44 -30.13
N GLU A 579 -2.64 4.82 -31.24
CA GLU A 579 -2.08 4.58 -32.56
C GLU A 579 -0.71 5.26 -32.72
N GLY A 580 0.35 4.46 -32.87
CA GLY A 580 1.72 4.95 -33.03
C GLY A 580 2.55 5.03 -31.74
N TYR A 581 2.02 4.58 -30.59
CA TYR A 581 2.75 4.49 -29.33
C TYR A 581 2.78 3.04 -28.82
N ASP A 582 4.00 2.50 -28.63
CA ASP A 582 4.23 1.14 -28.08
C ASP A 582 4.69 1.17 -26.61
N SER A 583 4.70 2.35 -25.99
CA SER A 583 5.23 2.61 -24.64
C SER A 583 4.19 3.26 -23.74
N ILE A 584 4.26 2.91 -22.46
CA ILE A 584 3.54 3.56 -21.36
C ILE A 584 4.53 4.32 -20.48
N VAL A 585 4.02 5.25 -19.67
CA VAL A 585 4.83 5.98 -18.69
C VAL A 585 4.46 5.56 -17.28
N ARG A 586 5.44 5.10 -16.49
CA ARG A 586 5.23 4.80 -15.06
C ARG A 586 4.99 6.08 -14.27
N GLY A 587 4.09 6.03 -13.29
CA GLY A 587 3.68 7.20 -12.52
C GLY A 587 4.84 7.96 -11.89
N GLU A 588 5.77 7.25 -11.25
CA GLU A 588 6.91 7.85 -10.54
C GLU A 588 7.83 8.66 -11.46
N ARG A 589 7.90 8.31 -12.76
CA ARG A 589 8.70 9.07 -13.72
C ARG A 589 8.11 10.44 -13.97
N PHE A 590 6.82 10.50 -14.24
CA PHE A 590 6.13 11.77 -14.47
C PHE A 590 6.16 12.65 -13.23
N PHE A 591 5.91 12.06 -12.06
CA PHE A 591 5.91 12.72 -10.77
C PHE A 591 7.23 13.39 -10.43
N ASN A 592 8.35 12.67 -10.58
CA ASN A 592 9.68 13.23 -10.37
C ASN A 592 9.98 14.38 -11.35
N CYS A 593 9.44 14.32 -12.58
CA CYS A 593 9.61 15.38 -13.55
C CYS A 593 8.90 16.68 -13.14
N THR A 594 7.68 16.60 -12.61
CA THR A 594 6.90 17.79 -12.21
C THR A 594 7.61 18.59 -11.11
N GLY A 595 8.00 17.95 -10.01
CA GLY A 595 8.72 18.62 -8.92
C GLY A 595 10.09 19.17 -9.36
N PHE A 596 10.82 18.40 -10.16
CA PHE A 596 12.08 18.87 -10.74
C PHE A 596 11.88 20.10 -11.64
N SER A 597 10.83 20.13 -12.44
CA SER A 597 10.53 21.24 -13.36
C SER A 597 10.17 22.53 -12.62
N LEU A 598 9.34 22.46 -11.58
CA LEU A 598 9.02 23.61 -10.71
C LEU A 598 10.30 24.19 -10.08
N GLU A 599 11.17 23.34 -9.57
CA GLU A 599 12.42 23.75 -8.95
C GLU A 599 13.41 24.36 -9.96
N GLN A 600 13.52 23.81 -11.17
CA GLN A 600 14.37 24.35 -12.22
C GLN A 600 13.81 25.66 -12.78
N TRP A 601 12.50 25.80 -12.93
CA TRP A 601 11.85 27.04 -13.34
C TRP A 601 12.13 28.16 -12.33
N LYS A 602 12.00 27.88 -11.03
CA LYS A 602 12.35 28.83 -9.96
C LYS A 602 13.80 29.30 -10.07
N LYS A 603 14.73 28.36 -10.26
CA LYS A 603 16.18 28.64 -10.40
C LYS A 603 16.50 29.47 -11.65
N ARG A 604 15.99 29.09 -12.82
CA ARG A 604 16.31 29.73 -14.11
C ARG A 604 15.76 31.16 -14.22
N ASN A 605 14.64 31.43 -13.56
CA ASN A 605 13.93 32.71 -13.66
C ASN A 605 14.09 33.62 -12.44
N ASP A 606 14.94 33.24 -11.47
CA ASP A 606 15.06 33.92 -10.16
C ASP A 606 13.68 34.15 -9.51
N LYS A 607 12.88 33.08 -9.42
CA LYS A 607 11.54 33.08 -8.83
C LYS A 607 11.52 32.34 -7.50
N THR A 608 10.55 32.68 -6.65
CA THR A 608 10.38 32.15 -5.29
C THR A 608 9.27 31.10 -5.22
N THR A 609 9.10 30.47 -4.06
CA THR A 609 7.92 29.63 -3.81
C THR A 609 6.63 30.43 -3.94
N SER A 610 6.59 31.68 -3.47
CA SER A 610 5.46 32.58 -3.67
C SER A 610 5.11 32.78 -5.15
N ASP A 611 6.12 33.08 -5.99
CA ASP A 611 5.91 33.21 -7.43
C ASP A 611 5.39 31.91 -8.05
N SER A 612 5.93 30.76 -7.63
CA SER A 612 5.52 29.46 -8.16
C SER A 612 4.08 29.10 -7.82
N LEU A 613 3.60 29.44 -6.63
CA LEU A 613 2.21 29.20 -6.22
C LEU A 613 1.22 30.07 -6.97
N ILE A 614 1.63 31.28 -7.35
CA ILE A 614 0.81 32.17 -8.17
C ILE A 614 0.75 31.66 -9.61
N GLU A 615 1.90 31.22 -10.13
CA GLU A 615 2.03 30.83 -11.54
C GLU A 615 1.51 29.42 -11.84
N PHE A 616 1.77 28.47 -10.93
CA PHE A 616 1.49 27.03 -11.10
C PHE A 616 0.84 26.41 -9.84
N PRO A 617 -0.31 26.91 -9.38
CA PRO A 617 -0.95 26.44 -8.14
C PRO A 617 -1.29 24.94 -8.18
N THR A 618 -1.73 24.42 -9.32
CA THR A 618 -2.14 23.02 -9.49
C THR A 618 -0.94 22.10 -9.54
N LEU A 619 0.12 22.46 -10.26
CA LEU A 619 1.34 21.65 -10.27
C LEU A 619 2.03 21.60 -8.90
N ASN A 620 2.00 22.69 -8.11
CA ASN A 620 2.49 22.66 -6.72
C ASN A 620 1.64 21.69 -5.86
N MET A 621 0.32 21.73 -5.98
CA MET A 621 -0.55 20.78 -5.29
C MET A 621 -0.33 19.33 -5.77
N PHE A 622 -0.02 19.16 -7.05
CA PHE A 622 0.30 17.86 -7.60
C PHE A 622 1.61 17.33 -7.01
N GLU A 623 2.64 18.16 -6.85
CA GLU A 623 3.88 17.83 -6.13
C GLU A 623 3.60 17.38 -4.68
N ASP A 624 2.72 18.09 -3.96
CA ASP A 624 2.30 17.68 -2.61
C ASP A 624 1.61 16.31 -2.59
N THR A 625 0.78 16.01 -3.59
CA THR A 625 0.16 14.68 -3.75
C THR A 625 1.21 13.56 -3.94
N LEU A 626 2.38 13.87 -4.50
CA LEU A 626 3.48 12.91 -4.62
C LEU A 626 4.15 12.65 -3.29
N ALA A 627 4.39 13.71 -2.53
CA ALA A 627 4.93 13.61 -1.18
C ALA A 627 4.01 12.71 -0.36
N ASP A 628 2.69 12.91 -0.46
CA ASP A 628 1.70 12.02 0.16
C ASP A 628 1.85 10.59 -0.35
N LEU A 629 1.81 10.33 -1.67
CA LEU A 629 1.90 8.97 -2.24
C LEU A 629 3.12 8.19 -1.72
N VAL A 630 4.29 8.84 -1.66
CA VAL A 630 5.55 8.21 -1.25
C VAL A 630 5.64 8.01 0.27
N THR A 631 5.03 8.89 1.07
CA THR A 631 5.17 8.87 2.53
C THR A 631 4.02 8.16 3.25
N SER A 632 2.81 8.19 2.71
CA SER A 632 1.58 7.78 3.41
C SER A 632 1.35 6.27 3.50
N SER A 633 1.81 5.48 2.54
CA SER A 633 1.76 3.99 2.61
C SER A 633 2.58 3.42 3.78
N TYR A 634 3.40 4.26 4.41
CA TYR A 634 4.20 3.95 5.60
C TYR A 634 3.51 4.39 6.91
N LEU A 635 2.47 5.24 6.89
CA LEU A 635 2.12 6.12 8.03
C LEU A 635 0.64 6.44 8.26
N GLY A 636 -0.26 6.17 7.30
CA GLY A 636 -1.61 6.72 7.31
C GLY A 636 -1.64 8.22 6.95
N ARG A 637 -2.80 8.74 6.52
CA ARG A 637 -3.00 10.18 6.18
C ARG A 637 -3.97 10.79 7.17
N SER A 638 -3.65 11.95 7.72
CA SER A 638 -4.65 12.69 8.49
C SER A 638 -5.72 13.28 7.60
N VAL A 639 -6.94 13.44 8.11
CA VAL A 639 -8.00 14.10 7.35
C VAL A 639 -7.63 15.53 7.00
N PHE A 640 -6.89 16.24 7.85
CA PHE A 640 -6.39 17.57 7.49
C PHE A 640 -5.47 17.55 6.24
N GLN A 641 -4.57 16.58 6.12
CA GLN A 641 -3.71 16.42 4.93
C GLN A 641 -4.53 16.16 3.67
N VAL A 642 -5.53 15.27 3.75
CA VAL A 642 -6.45 14.98 2.64
C VAL A 642 -7.21 16.23 2.22
N LEU A 643 -7.81 16.94 3.18
CA LEU A 643 -8.58 18.15 2.90
C LEU A 643 -7.71 19.26 2.31
N ALA A 644 -6.47 19.43 2.78
CA ALA A 644 -5.50 20.38 2.24
C ALA A 644 -5.16 20.08 0.77
N ASN A 645 -4.95 18.81 0.41
CA ASN A 645 -4.70 18.37 -0.97
C ASN A 645 -5.93 18.47 -1.88
N MET A 646 -7.14 18.58 -1.32
CA MET A 646 -8.37 18.78 -2.10
C MET A 646 -8.66 20.26 -2.40
N ALA A 647 -8.02 21.19 -1.70
CA ALA A 647 -8.48 22.57 -1.65
C ALA A 647 -8.28 23.37 -2.95
N CYS A 648 -7.29 23.03 -3.80
CA CYS A 648 -7.07 23.67 -5.10
C CYS A 648 -7.59 22.85 -6.29
N ARG A 649 -8.21 21.70 -6.03
CA ARG A 649 -8.74 20.83 -7.08
C ARG A 649 -10.13 21.27 -7.53
N THR A 650 -10.42 21.02 -8.79
CA THR A 650 -11.69 21.32 -9.46
C THR A 650 -12.66 20.15 -9.32
N TYR A 651 -13.93 20.48 -9.16
CA TYR A 651 -15.03 19.51 -9.14
C TYR A 651 -16.20 20.08 -9.94
N ASP A 652 -17.13 19.23 -10.36
CA ASP A 652 -18.34 19.67 -11.06
C ASP A 652 -19.24 20.50 -10.13
N PRO A 653 -19.50 21.79 -10.40
CA PRO A 653 -20.38 22.62 -9.58
C PRO A 653 -21.83 22.11 -9.52
N TYR A 654 -22.27 21.32 -10.50
CA TYR A 654 -23.59 20.69 -10.50
C TYR A 654 -23.64 19.40 -9.68
N PHE A 655 -22.48 18.88 -9.28
CA PHE A 655 -22.37 17.74 -8.38
C PHE A 655 -21.30 17.99 -7.30
N PRO A 656 -21.57 18.93 -6.37
CA PRO A 656 -20.62 19.35 -5.34
C PRO A 656 -20.20 18.23 -4.37
N ALA A 657 -20.97 17.13 -4.33
CA ALA A 657 -20.64 15.94 -3.55
C ALA A 657 -19.30 15.30 -3.97
N ASN A 658 -18.86 15.47 -5.23
CA ASN A 658 -17.59 14.97 -5.76
C ASN A 658 -16.41 15.22 -4.82
N ARG A 659 -16.29 16.43 -4.26
CA ARG A 659 -15.15 16.78 -3.40
C ARG A 659 -15.13 15.94 -2.12
N LEU A 660 -16.28 15.76 -1.47
CA LEU A 660 -16.39 14.99 -0.24
C LEU A 660 -16.32 13.48 -0.51
N LEU A 661 -16.89 12.99 -1.62
CA LEU A 661 -16.75 11.59 -2.06
C LEU A 661 -15.29 11.24 -2.32
N ALA A 662 -14.57 12.08 -3.08
CA ALA A 662 -13.14 11.89 -3.31
C ALA A 662 -12.33 12.00 -2.01
N SER A 663 -12.73 12.87 -1.07
CA SER A 663 -12.09 12.96 0.24
C SER A 663 -12.29 11.67 1.03
N LEU A 664 -13.52 11.16 1.08
CA LEU A 664 -13.85 9.90 1.74
C LEU A 664 -13.07 8.73 1.15
N GLY A 665 -13.02 8.60 -0.18
CA GLY A 665 -12.25 7.56 -0.85
C GLY A 665 -10.74 7.67 -0.62
N ALA A 666 -10.19 8.85 -0.34
CA ALA A 666 -8.79 9.00 0.04
C ALA A 666 -8.51 8.70 1.53
N LEU A 667 -9.55 8.72 2.38
CA LEU A 667 -9.48 8.47 3.83
C LEU A 667 -9.63 6.99 4.19
N THR A 668 -10.48 6.26 3.48
CA THR A 668 -10.78 4.86 3.79
C THR A 668 -10.71 3.95 2.58
N GLN A 669 -10.22 2.73 2.82
CA GLN A 669 -10.19 1.62 1.87
C GLN A 669 -11.23 0.54 2.22
N GLU A 670 -12.07 0.82 3.22
CA GLU A 670 -13.20 -0.03 3.61
C GLU A 670 -14.42 0.29 2.73
N VAL A 671 -15.27 -0.71 2.55
CA VAL A 671 -16.57 -0.52 1.89
C VAL A 671 -17.43 0.42 2.73
N SER A 672 -18.21 1.27 2.06
CA SER A 672 -19.11 2.20 2.72
C SER A 672 -20.12 1.47 3.61
N TRP A 673 -20.23 1.88 4.87
CA TRP A 673 -21.13 1.31 5.85
C TRP A 673 -22.41 2.14 6.03
N GLY A 674 -23.47 1.46 6.47
CA GLY A 674 -24.75 2.09 6.77
C GLY A 674 -25.49 2.61 5.51
N PRO A 675 -26.54 3.41 5.68
CA PRO A 675 -27.24 4.01 4.56
C PRO A 675 -26.31 4.94 3.77
N PRO A 676 -26.41 4.96 2.44
CA PRO A 676 -25.67 5.92 1.62
C PRO A 676 -26.12 7.36 1.90
N SER A 677 -25.17 8.28 1.84
CA SER A 677 -25.37 9.71 2.03
C SER A 677 -26.16 10.30 0.86
N MET A 678 -27.36 10.79 1.15
CA MET A 678 -28.28 11.35 0.14
C MET A 678 -28.17 12.88 0.03
N SER A 679 -27.36 13.51 0.88
CA SER A 679 -27.10 14.96 0.89
C SER A 679 -25.64 15.28 1.22
N LEU A 680 -25.22 16.52 0.93
CA LEU A 680 -23.89 17.01 1.36
C LEU A 680 -23.72 16.99 2.88
N SER A 681 -24.80 17.19 3.62
CA SER A 681 -24.77 17.16 5.08
C SER A 681 -24.50 15.75 5.59
N ASP A 682 -25.22 14.76 5.05
CA ASP A 682 -25.01 13.34 5.37
C ASP A 682 -23.58 12.90 5.01
N LEU A 683 -23.06 13.38 3.88
CA LEU A 683 -21.72 13.04 3.43
C LEU A 683 -20.63 13.72 4.26
N SER A 684 -20.83 14.98 4.65
CA SER A 684 -19.93 15.69 5.58
C SER A 684 -19.90 14.99 6.93
N GLU A 685 -21.05 14.57 7.43
CA GLU A 685 -21.18 13.77 8.66
C GLU A 685 -20.47 12.43 8.52
N LYS A 686 -20.64 11.75 7.38
CA LYS A 686 -19.97 10.48 7.10
C LYS A 686 -18.45 10.63 7.07
N VAL A 687 -17.92 11.67 6.43
CA VAL A 687 -16.47 11.96 6.46
C VAL A 687 -15.98 12.16 7.90
N MET A 688 -16.66 12.99 8.70
CA MET A 688 -16.23 13.22 10.09
C MET A 688 -16.30 11.95 10.94
N THR A 689 -17.39 11.18 10.85
CA THR A 689 -17.55 9.92 11.62
C THR A 689 -16.55 8.84 11.20
N THR A 690 -16.18 8.76 9.92
CA THR A 690 -15.04 7.93 9.46
C THR A 690 -13.75 8.30 10.19
N CYS A 691 -13.47 9.59 10.31
CA CYS A 691 -12.25 10.08 10.95
C CYS A 691 -12.28 9.85 12.47
N GLU A 692 -13.43 10.10 13.11
CA GLU A 692 -13.65 9.82 14.55
C GLU A 692 -13.42 8.35 14.88
N ALA A 693 -13.89 7.43 14.03
CA ALA A 693 -13.63 5.98 14.18
C ALA A 693 -12.14 5.64 14.09
N GLY A 694 -11.38 6.38 13.28
CA GLY A 694 -9.92 6.30 13.17
C GLY A 694 -9.14 7.08 14.24
N ASN A 695 -9.82 7.67 15.23
CA ASN A 695 -9.24 8.58 16.23
C ASN A 695 -8.51 9.79 15.61
N ASP A 696 -9.03 10.29 14.48
CA ASP A 696 -8.55 11.49 13.79
C ASP A 696 -9.60 12.61 13.87
N TYR A 697 -9.31 13.61 14.69
CA TYR A 697 -10.14 14.80 14.88
C TYR A 697 -9.59 16.02 14.14
N SER A 698 -8.65 15.85 13.21
CA SER A 698 -8.01 16.97 12.51
C SER A 698 -8.92 17.71 11.54
N PHE A 699 -10.11 17.16 11.25
CA PHE A 699 -11.19 17.85 10.53
C PHE A 699 -11.69 19.09 11.29
N ILE A 700 -11.36 19.25 12.58
CA ILE A 700 -11.68 20.47 13.32
C ILE A 700 -10.94 21.69 12.76
N TYR A 701 -9.81 21.50 12.08
CA TYR A 701 -8.99 22.58 11.52
C TYR A 701 -9.50 23.07 10.18
N THR A 702 -10.80 23.32 10.09
CA THR A 702 -11.47 23.83 8.91
C THR A 702 -12.06 25.21 9.15
N THR A 703 -12.50 25.87 8.08
CA THR A 703 -13.13 27.19 8.12
C THR A 703 -14.63 27.13 8.35
N ASP A 704 -15.18 25.92 8.52
CA ASP A 704 -16.59 25.65 8.74
C ASP A 704 -17.15 26.37 9.96
N GLU A 705 -18.45 26.66 9.91
CA GLU A 705 -19.18 27.06 11.11
C GLU A 705 -19.21 25.89 12.10
N ARG A 706 -19.31 26.21 13.39
CA ARG A 706 -19.35 25.20 14.45
C ARG A 706 -20.77 24.79 14.78
N ASP A 707 -20.97 23.52 15.12
CA ASP A 707 -22.28 22.99 15.50
C ASP A 707 -22.81 23.72 16.76
N GLU A 708 -24.08 24.12 16.76
CA GLU A 708 -24.67 24.80 17.92
C GLU A 708 -25.23 23.84 18.97
N THR A 709 -25.26 22.54 18.67
CA THR A 709 -25.76 21.49 19.55
C THR A 709 -24.87 21.39 20.80
N PRO A 710 -25.45 21.36 22.02
CA PRO A 710 -24.69 21.17 23.25
C PRO A 710 -23.80 19.93 23.21
N GLY A 711 -22.48 20.12 23.39
CA GLY A 711 -21.46 19.07 23.35
C GLY A 711 -20.79 18.88 21.98
N LEU A 712 -21.23 19.59 20.94
CA LEU A 712 -20.62 19.53 19.60
C LEU A 712 -20.02 20.87 19.16
N GLN A 713 -19.96 21.88 20.03
CA GLN A 713 -19.57 23.24 19.62
C GLN A 713 -18.11 23.40 19.15
N TRP A 714 -17.27 22.39 19.34
CA TRP A 714 -15.91 22.33 18.81
C TRP A 714 -15.86 21.73 17.39
N ARG A 715 -16.92 21.01 16.99
CA ARG A 715 -17.05 20.25 15.75
C ARG A 715 -17.58 21.13 14.62
N PRO A 716 -17.13 20.94 13.36
CA PRO A 716 -17.78 21.53 12.19
C PRO A 716 -19.27 21.16 12.11
N ASP A 717 -20.13 22.10 11.71
CA ASP A 717 -21.56 21.86 11.50
C ASP A 717 -21.78 21.17 10.15
N PRO A 718 -22.23 19.89 10.13
CA PRO A 718 -22.54 19.21 8.88
C PRO A 718 -23.74 19.84 8.15
N LYS A 719 -24.58 20.64 8.80
CA LYS A 719 -25.85 21.18 8.25
C LYS A 719 -25.71 22.56 7.62
N GLN A 720 -24.50 23.13 7.60
CA GLN A 720 -24.27 24.42 6.96
C GLN A 720 -24.67 24.42 5.47
N ILE A 721 -25.17 25.55 4.98
CA ILE A 721 -25.82 25.64 3.67
C ILE A 721 -24.80 26.06 2.61
N GLN A 722 -24.72 25.31 1.51
CA GLN A 722 -23.98 25.74 0.33
C GLN A 722 -24.76 26.84 -0.41
N THR A 723 -24.27 28.08 -0.32
CA THR A 723 -24.89 29.24 -0.99
C THR A 723 -24.33 29.53 -2.38
N ASP A 724 -23.09 29.09 -2.65
CA ASP A 724 -22.38 29.29 -3.91
C ASP A 724 -21.87 27.93 -4.41
N LEU A 725 -22.49 27.39 -5.46
CA LEU A 725 -22.13 26.08 -6.02
C LEU A 725 -20.69 26.05 -6.58
N SER A 726 -20.14 27.21 -6.93
CA SER A 726 -18.76 27.32 -7.42
C SER A 726 -17.70 27.24 -6.30
N LYS A 727 -18.13 27.27 -5.03
CA LYS A 727 -17.24 27.19 -3.87
C LYS A 727 -17.63 26.02 -2.98
N PRO A 728 -16.64 25.34 -2.37
CA PRO A 728 -16.95 24.34 -1.37
C PRO A 728 -17.61 25.01 -0.16
N ALA A 729 -18.50 24.28 0.50
CA ALA A 729 -19.07 24.70 1.78
C ALA A 729 -18.45 23.90 2.93
N HIS A 730 -18.45 22.57 2.84
CA HIS A 730 -18.08 21.65 3.93
C HIS A 730 -16.60 21.27 3.97
N LEU A 731 -16.06 21.16 5.18
CA LEU A 731 -14.72 20.67 5.52
C LEU A 731 -13.63 21.37 4.70
N ILE A 732 -13.63 22.71 4.72
CA ILE A 732 -12.63 23.51 3.99
C ILE A 732 -11.43 23.70 4.91
N PRO A 733 -10.24 23.16 4.60
CA PRO A 733 -9.10 23.26 5.51
C PRO A 733 -8.74 24.73 5.77
N VAL A 734 -8.34 25.05 7.01
CA VAL A 734 -7.95 26.41 7.39
C VAL A 734 -6.77 26.94 6.55
N LEU A 735 -5.95 26.04 6.01
CA LEU A 735 -4.82 26.35 5.15
C LEU A 735 -4.63 25.26 4.08
N SER A 736 -4.36 25.67 2.84
CA SER A 736 -4.06 24.77 1.72
C SER A 736 -2.54 24.67 1.54
N TRP A 737 -1.88 23.86 2.37
CA TRP A 737 -0.44 23.67 2.37
C TRP A 737 -0.05 22.26 2.81
N SER A 738 1.08 21.76 2.30
CA SER A 738 1.59 20.45 2.72
C SER A 738 1.86 20.41 4.22
N SER A 739 1.40 19.34 4.86
CA SER A 739 1.51 19.13 6.30
C SER A 739 1.92 17.69 6.58
N TRP A 740 2.46 17.45 7.77
CA TRP A 740 2.79 16.10 8.24
C TRP A 740 2.40 15.92 9.70
N GLY A 741 2.19 14.66 10.07
CA GLY A 741 1.98 14.23 11.44
C GLY A 741 3.28 14.22 12.25
N GLU A 742 3.25 14.59 13.53
CA GLU A 742 4.38 14.47 14.47
C GLU A 742 3.97 13.65 15.71
N PRO A 743 4.65 12.52 16.04
CA PRO A 743 5.71 11.88 15.25
C PRO A 743 5.21 11.52 13.85
N LEU A 744 6.13 11.32 12.90
CA LEU A 744 5.80 11.08 11.49
C LEU A 744 4.61 10.10 11.33
N GLY A 745 3.51 10.55 10.72
CA GLY A 745 2.24 9.79 10.60
C GLY A 745 1.17 10.08 11.66
N GLY A 746 1.49 10.89 12.67
CA GLY A 746 0.56 11.32 13.71
C GLY A 746 -0.60 12.17 13.19
N THR A 747 -1.64 12.29 14.00
CA THR A 747 -2.80 13.14 13.71
C THR A 747 -3.32 13.82 14.98
N GLN A 748 -4.39 14.60 14.87
CA GLN A 748 -5.07 15.18 16.02
C GLN A 748 -5.95 14.12 16.68
N ASN A 749 -5.47 13.53 17.77
CA ASN A 749 -6.22 12.53 18.51
C ASN A 749 -7.13 13.16 19.58
N GLY A 750 -8.05 12.36 20.10
CA GLY A 750 -8.86 12.73 21.25
C GLY A 750 -9.31 11.51 22.03
N HIS A 751 -9.71 11.72 23.28
CA HIS A 751 -10.19 10.65 24.15
C HIS A 751 -11.35 11.13 25.02
N LYS A 752 -12.08 10.16 25.57
CA LYS A 752 -13.21 10.41 26.46
C LYS A 752 -12.95 9.80 27.84
N ASP A 753 -13.26 10.56 28.88
CA ASP A 753 -13.21 10.12 30.28
C ASP A 753 -14.48 10.54 31.05
N ASP A 754 -14.45 10.43 32.38
CA ASP A 754 -15.57 10.82 33.26
C ASP A 754 -15.82 12.35 33.27
N ALA A 755 -14.82 13.16 32.90
CA ALA A 755 -14.93 14.61 32.86
C ALA A 755 -15.52 15.11 31.52
N GLY A 756 -15.29 14.38 30.43
CA GLY A 756 -15.88 14.69 29.13
C GLY A 756 -15.03 14.24 27.95
N PHE A 757 -15.03 15.03 26.88
CA PHE A 757 -14.23 14.74 25.68
C PHE A 757 -13.03 15.70 25.58
N TRP A 758 -11.86 15.13 25.32
CA TRP A 758 -10.58 15.82 25.32
C TRP A 758 -9.92 15.73 23.94
N LEU A 759 -9.30 16.83 23.51
CA LEU A 759 -8.37 16.84 22.39
C LEU A 759 -6.94 16.71 22.93
N ASP A 760 -6.22 15.70 22.45
CA ASP A 760 -4.85 15.42 22.87
C ASP A 760 -3.84 16.30 22.13
N ASN A 761 -2.60 16.34 22.62
CA ASN A 761 -1.48 16.93 21.87
C ASN A 761 -1.68 18.43 21.52
N MET A 762 -2.39 19.19 22.36
CA MET A 762 -2.67 20.61 22.16
C MET A 762 -1.71 21.48 22.99
N ILE A 763 -1.11 22.50 22.38
CA ILE A 763 -0.24 23.45 23.07
C ILE A 763 -1.03 24.72 23.35
N ARG A 764 -1.13 25.10 24.63
CA ARG A 764 -1.76 26.35 25.04
C ARG A 764 -0.84 27.54 24.78
N LEU A 765 -1.25 28.44 23.89
CA LEU A 765 -0.48 29.61 23.51
C LEU A 765 -0.73 30.77 24.49
N ARG A 766 0.35 31.41 24.92
CA ARG A 766 0.29 32.55 25.85
C ARG A 766 0.46 33.87 25.11
N PRO A 767 -0.54 34.78 25.14
CA PRO A 767 -0.41 36.10 24.56
C PRO A 767 0.77 36.88 25.17
N SER A 768 1.50 37.61 24.33
CA SER A 768 2.68 38.39 24.70
C SER A 768 2.67 39.75 23.98
N LYS A 769 3.48 40.70 24.47
CA LYS A 769 3.71 41.98 23.79
C LYS A 769 4.60 41.84 22.55
N ALA A 770 5.45 40.81 22.51
CA ALA A 770 6.36 40.52 21.42
C ALA A 770 6.69 39.01 21.37
N PRO A 771 6.94 38.43 20.19
CA PRO A 771 7.39 37.04 20.08
C PRO A 771 8.85 36.90 20.54
N GLY A 772 9.23 35.68 20.93
CA GLY A 772 10.61 35.35 21.29
C GLY A 772 11.61 35.52 20.14
N GLU A 773 12.89 35.73 20.46
CA GLU A 773 13.95 35.94 19.45
C GLU A 773 14.09 34.74 18.49
N GLU A 774 13.92 33.53 19.01
CA GLU A 774 13.93 32.28 18.24
C GLU A 774 12.86 32.27 17.13
N VAL A 775 11.65 32.75 17.44
CA VAL A 775 10.52 32.85 16.50
C VAL A 775 10.89 33.78 15.36
N GLY A 776 11.48 34.95 15.66
CA GLY A 776 11.93 35.89 14.65
C GLY A 776 12.95 35.28 13.70
N ARG A 777 13.86 34.44 14.21
CA ARG A 777 14.85 33.72 13.40
C ARG A 777 14.21 32.66 12.51
N LEU A 778 13.29 31.86 13.06
CA LEU A 778 12.53 30.84 12.33
C LEU A 778 11.76 31.47 11.17
N LEU A 779 10.91 32.45 11.48
CA LEU A 779 10.05 33.10 10.48
C LEU A 779 10.89 33.82 9.43
N LYS A 780 11.99 34.48 9.81
CA LYS A 780 12.90 35.12 8.83
C LYS A 780 13.50 34.11 7.86
N ASN A 781 13.99 32.98 8.36
CA ASN A 781 14.63 31.94 7.54
C ASN A 781 13.63 31.27 6.59
N TRP A 782 12.37 31.14 7.00
CA TRP A 782 11.33 30.55 6.16
C TRP A 782 10.73 31.57 5.18
N LEU A 783 10.46 32.81 5.62
CA LEU A 783 9.85 33.84 4.78
C LEU A 783 10.80 34.36 3.72
N TYR A 784 12.09 34.54 4.02
CA TYR A 784 13.00 35.26 3.13
C TYR A 784 14.20 34.44 2.72
N ARG A 785 14.50 34.49 1.43
CA ARG A 785 15.72 33.93 0.87
C ARG A 785 16.97 34.64 1.38
N PRO A 786 18.00 33.92 1.88
CA PRO A 786 19.27 34.53 2.26
C PRO A 786 19.95 35.26 1.09
N ASN A 787 20.52 36.45 1.37
CA ASN A 787 21.18 37.32 0.38
C ASN A 787 22.58 36.86 -0.09
N ASP A 788 23.01 35.62 0.18
CA ASP A 788 24.39 35.17 -0.09
C ASP A 788 24.55 34.62 -1.52
N PRO A 789 25.27 35.31 -2.43
CA PRO A 789 25.47 34.88 -3.81
C PRO A 789 26.49 33.74 -3.96
N ALA A 790 27.22 33.35 -2.91
CA ALA A 790 28.32 32.38 -3.00
C ALA A 790 27.91 30.92 -2.78
N ARG A 791 26.65 30.63 -2.42
CA ARG A 791 26.17 29.27 -2.17
C ARG A 791 25.26 28.75 -3.29
N PRO A 792 25.68 27.74 -4.07
CA PRO A 792 24.78 27.08 -5.03
C PRO A 792 23.60 26.41 -4.29
N GLY A 793 22.37 26.64 -4.77
CA GLY A 793 21.13 26.09 -4.18
C GLY A 793 20.34 27.03 -3.26
N VAL A 794 20.76 28.30 -3.11
CA VAL A 794 20.01 29.31 -2.32
C VAL A 794 18.82 29.90 -3.10
N ALA A 795 18.75 29.69 -4.42
CA ALA A 795 17.73 30.24 -5.30
C ALA A 795 16.27 29.97 -4.88
N SER A 796 16.02 28.79 -4.32
CA SER A 796 14.69 28.29 -3.94
C SER A 796 14.40 28.31 -2.45
N LYS A 797 15.36 28.74 -1.61
CA LYS A 797 15.17 28.77 -0.16
C LYS A 797 14.47 30.06 0.22
N GLY A 798 13.31 29.99 0.87
CA GLY A 798 12.53 31.14 1.33
C GLY A 798 11.26 31.37 0.51
N PHE A 799 10.18 31.78 1.18
CA PHE A 799 8.88 32.00 0.54
C PHE A 799 8.87 33.23 -0.38
N PHE A 800 9.53 34.31 0.03
CA PHE A 800 9.69 35.59 -0.68
C PHE A 800 11.17 35.94 -0.90
N LYS A 801 11.41 36.94 -1.77
CA LYS A 801 12.75 37.52 -1.96
C LYS A 801 13.14 38.36 -0.75
N GLN A 802 14.44 38.45 -0.46
CA GLN A 802 14.94 39.31 0.63
C GLN A 802 14.56 40.78 0.45
N THR A 803 14.43 41.29 -0.78
CA THR A 803 14.01 42.68 -1.05
C THR A 803 12.59 43.01 -0.59
N GLU A 804 11.78 42.00 -0.26
CA GLU A 804 10.48 42.20 0.38
C GLU A 804 10.59 42.41 1.90
N SER A 805 11.70 42.02 2.54
CA SER A 805 11.87 42.18 4.00
C SER A 805 11.94 43.63 4.45
N ASP A 806 12.29 44.54 3.54
CA ASP A 806 12.40 45.97 3.84
C ASP A 806 11.05 46.69 3.72
N LYS A 807 10.00 45.99 3.28
CA LYS A 807 8.69 46.57 2.93
C LYS A 807 7.54 46.16 3.85
N LEU A 808 7.65 45.01 4.51
CA LEU A 808 6.59 44.41 5.33
C LEU A 808 7.17 43.99 6.66
N ASP A 809 6.42 44.16 7.75
CA ASP A 809 6.78 43.52 9.01
C ASP A 809 6.53 41.99 8.96
N PHE A 810 7.01 41.26 9.96
CA PHE A 810 6.87 39.79 9.98
C PHE A 810 5.41 39.32 9.97
N GLY A 811 4.50 40.03 10.63
CA GLY A 811 3.09 39.67 10.68
C GLY A 811 2.41 39.90 9.34
N GLU A 812 2.68 41.03 8.69
CA GLU A 812 2.17 41.37 7.36
C GLU A 812 2.71 40.42 6.28
N ALA A 813 4.01 40.11 6.32
CA ALA A 813 4.63 39.16 5.40
C ALA A 813 4.06 37.75 5.58
N MET A 814 3.92 37.29 6.82
CA MET A 814 3.32 35.98 7.09
C MET A 814 1.86 35.94 6.65
N LEU A 815 1.07 36.98 6.92
CA LEU A 815 -0.31 37.06 6.43
C LEU A 815 -0.35 36.99 4.90
N LYS A 816 0.52 37.73 4.20
CA LYS A 816 0.62 37.69 2.74
C LYS A 816 0.90 36.26 2.24
N ALA A 817 1.79 35.52 2.90
CA ALA A 817 2.06 34.12 2.58
C ALA A 817 0.84 33.22 2.85
N LEU A 818 0.21 33.34 4.02
CA LEU A 818 -0.99 32.59 4.38
C LEU A 818 -2.14 32.84 3.39
N ARG A 819 -2.31 34.06 2.88
CA ARG A 819 -3.32 34.39 1.85
C ARG A 819 -3.07 33.67 0.53
N GLN A 820 -1.81 33.50 0.13
CA GLN A 820 -1.47 32.69 -1.05
C GLN A 820 -1.75 31.20 -0.83
N MET A 821 -1.74 30.75 0.42
CA MET A 821 -2.16 29.41 0.87
C MET A 821 -3.66 29.33 1.22
N ARG A 822 -4.46 30.29 0.71
CA ARG A 822 -5.93 30.37 0.83
C ARG A 822 -6.47 30.58 2.25
N PHE A 823 -5.66 31.03 3.20
CA PHE A 823 -6.16 31.44 4.51
C PHE A 823 -7.17 32.59 4.38
N ILE A 824 -8.37 32.43 4.95
CA ILE A 824 -9.43 33.46 4.86
C ILE A 824 -9.62 34.28 6.15
N GLY A 825 -8.83 34.03 7.20
CA GLY A 825 -9.03 34.63 8.53
C GLY A 825 -8.73 36.13 8.64
N THR A 826 -8.42 36.61 9.85
CA THR A 826 -8.26 38.05 10.13
C THR A 826 -6.92 38.61 9.64
N GLN A 827 -6.81 39.94 9.62
CA GLN A 827 -5.55 40.61 9.27
C GLN A 827 -4.56 40.70 10.43
N GLN A 828 -5.04 40.92 11.67
CA GLN A 828 -4.16 41.10 12.82
C GLN A 828 -4.00 39.78 13.60
N PRO A 829 -2.78 39.26 13.74
CA PRO A 829 -2.52 38.11 14.59
C PRO A 829 -2.54 38.49 16.07
N VAL A 830 -2.85 37.51 16.92
CA VAL A 830 -2.52 37.58 18.35
C VAL A 830 -1.06 37.20 18.52
N ILE A 831 -0.27 38.11 19.08
CA ILE A 831 1.14 37.88 19.38
C ILE A 831 1.24 36.96 20.59
N CYS A 832 1.96 35.85 20.46
CA CYS A 832 2.23 34.89 21.52
C CYS A 832 3.74 34.81 21.78
N GLU A 833 4.13 34.26 22.94
CA GLU A 833 5.56 34.05 23.27
C GLU A 833 6.29 33.24 22.20
N ASP A 834 5.66 32.15 21.75
CA ASP A 834 6.24 31.19 20.81
C ASP A 834 5.89 31.44 19.34
N GLY A 835 5.12 32.49 19.02
CA GLY A 835 4.66 32.70 17.65
C GLY A 835 3.59 33.76 17.46
N LEU A 836 2.98 33.74 16.28
CA LEU A 836 1.83 34.55 15.89
C LEU A 836 0.64 33.62 15.65
N PHE A 837 -0.50 33.93 16.24
CA PHE A 837 -1.75 33.21 15.99
C PHE A 837 -2.66 34.05 15.12
N PHE A 838 -2.97 33.59 13.91
CA PHE A 838 -3.89 34.23 12.99
C PHE A 838 -5.28 33.59 13.13
N PRO A 839 -6.24 34.22 13.84
CA PRO A 839 -7.56 33.63 14.03
C PRO A 839 -8.40 33.74 12.75
N LEU A 840 -9.35 32.82 12.57
CA LEU A 840 -10.31 32.89 11.48
C LEU A 840 -11.29 34.07 11.64
N LYS A 841 -11.70 34.36 12.88
CA LYS A 841 -12.65 35.43 13.23
C LYS A 841 -12.00 36.46 14.18
N PRO A 842 -12.40 37.75 14.14
CA PRO A 842 -11.88 38.75 15.08
C PRO A 842 -12.18 38.39 16.54
N LEU A 843 -11.19 38.54 17.42
CA LEU A 843 -11.29 38.16 18.83
C LEU A 843 -11.46 39.35 19.80
N ASN A 844 -11.48 40.58 19.29
CA ASN A 844 -11.41 41.80 20.10
C ASN A 844 -12.60 42.00 21.04
N GLU A 845 -13.75 41.41 20.72
CA GLU A 845 -14.99 41.50 21.50
C GLU A 845 -15.27 40.23 22.32
N CYS A 846 -14.38 39.24 22.25
CA CYS A 846 -14.54 37.94 22.92
C CYS A 846 -14.01 37.99 24.37
N GLN A 847 -14.73 37.36 25.29
CA GLN A 847 -14.31 37.24 26.70
C GLN A 847 -13.63 35.89 26.94
N ASP A 848 -12.67 35.84 27.87
CA ASP A 848 -11.96 34.62 28.27
C ASP A 848 -11.39 33.81 27.08
N VAL A 849 -10.67 34.51 26.20
CA VAL A 849 -10.08 33.90 25.00
C VAL A 849 -8.90 33.00 25.39
N GLU A 850 -8.96 31.74 24.94
CA GLU A 850 -7.86 30.78 25.02
C GLU A 850 -7.44 30.34 23.61
N LEU A 851 -6.13 30.27 23.40
CA LEU A 851 -5.52 29.95 22.11
C LEU A 851 -4.76 28.64 22.22
N PHE A 852 -4.94 27.77 21.23
CA PHE A 852 -4.29 26.47 21.17
C PHE A 852 -3.68 26.23 19.79
N SER A 853 -2.60 25.47 19.77
CA SER A 853 -1.91 25.03 18.58
C SER A 853 -1.78 23.51 18.59
N ALA A 854 -1.99 22.87 17.45
CA ALA A 854 -1.74 21.43 17.31
C ALA A 854 -0.24 21.16 17.45
N SER A 855 0.14 20.15 18.25
CA SER A 855 1.53 19.67 18.26
C SER A 855 1.76 18.51 17.29
N SER A 856 0.70 17.75 16.98
CA SER A 856 0.78 16.53 16.18
C SER A 856 0.55 16.74 14.69
N ILE A 857 0.11 17.93 14.24
CA ILE A 857 0.02 18.29 12.82
C ILE A 857 0.85 19.53 12.59
N ARG A 858 1.80 19.44 11.66
CA ARG A 858 2.87 20.43 11.50
C ARG A 858 2.97 20.97 10.08
N TRP A 859 3.36 22.23 10.02
CA TRP A 859 3.98 22.88 8.87
C TRP A 859 5.41 23.25 9.22
N ILE A 860 6.21 23.55 8.19
CA ILE A 860 7.60 24.00 8.36
C ILE A 860 7.70 25.27 9.22
N PHE A 861 6.65 26.09 9.19
CA PHE A 861 6.60 27.38 9.88
C PHE A 861 5.63 27.43 11.06
N GLY A 862 4.96 26.32 11.43
CA GLY A 862 3.93 26.35 12.46
C GLY A 862 3.00 25.13 12.45
N SER A 863 1.72 25.36 12.77
CA SER A 863 0.71 24.30 12.84
C SER A 863 -0.72 24.87 12.84
N PRO A 864 -1.73 24.04 12.54
CA PRO A 864 -3.13 24.42 12.71
C PRO A 864 -3.45 24.78 14.16
N GLY A 865 -4.41 25.70 14.34
CA GLY A 865 -4.77 26.23 15.64
C GLY A 865 -6.26 26.19 15.94
N LEU A 866 -6.60 26.16 17.23
CA LEU A 866 -7.95 26.24 17.75
C LEU A 866 -8.04 27.40 18.75
N VAL A 867 -9.10 28.19 18.67
CA VAL A 867 -9.42 29.24 19.65
C VAL A 867 -10.76 28.94 20.28
N ARG A 868 -10.87 29.17 21.59
CA ARG A 868 -12.15 29.17 22.29
C ARG A 868 -12.35 30.43 23.12
N TRP A 869 -13.59 30.82 23.33
CA TRP A 869 -13.96 31.97 24.15
C TRP A 869 -15.33 31.76 24.81
N LYS A 870 -15.67 32.64 25.76
CA LYS A 870 -16.98 32.67 26.43
C LYS A 870 -17.91 33.70 25.80
N GLU A 871 -19.14 33.28 25.55
CA GLU A 871 -20.26 34.12 25.11
C GLU A 871 -21.46 33.84 26.03
N GLY A 872 -21.57 34.61 27.12
CA GLY A 872 -22.45 34.27 28.23
C GLY A 872 -22.04 32.95 28.88
N ASP A 873 -22.99 32.02 29.05
CA ASP A 873 -22.71 30.68 29.60
C ASP A 873 -22.19 29.68 28.56
N LYS A 874 -22.11 30.06 27.28
CA LYS A 874 -21.70 29.17 26.18
C LYS A 874 -20.20 29.30 25.90
N THR A 875 -19.54 28.16 25.69
CA THR A 875 -18.20 28.12 25.08
C THR A 875 -18.34 28.08 23.56
N ARG A 876 -17.64 28.97 22.87
CA ARG A 876 -17.58 29.01 21.40
C ARG A 876 -16.18 28.65 20.93
N TYR A 877 -16.08 28.10 19.72
CA TYR A 877 -14.82 27.68 19.11
C TYR A 877 -14.67 28.25 17.70
N SER A 878 -13.43 28.46 17.28
CA SER A 878 -13.07 28.76 15.89
C SER A 878 -11.65 28.25 15.63
N THR A 879 -11.21 28.27 14.38
CA THR A 879 -9.87 27.86 13.98
C THR A 879 -8.95 29.04 13.80
N GLY A 880 -7.66 28.75 13.64
CA GLY A 880 -6.65 29.71 13.24
C GLY A 880 -5.42 29.01 12.70
N VAL A 881 -4.44 29.81 12.31
CA VAL A 881 -3.11 29.35 11.90
C VAL A 881 -2.12 29.87 12.93
N PHE A 882 -1.39 28.95 13.57
CA PHE A 882 -0.24 29.32 14.40
C PHE A 882 1.03 29.28 13.56
N THR A 883 1.81 30.35 13.60
CA THR A 883 3.13 30.42 12.96
C THR A 883 4.19 30.71 14.02
N GLY A 884 5.18 29.84 14.14
CA GLY A 884 6.15 29.91 15.23
C GLY A 884 6.75 28.58 15.62
N VAL A 885 7.36 28.54 16.80
CA VAL A 885 8.00 27.36 17.37
C VAL A 885 6.94 26.54 18.09
N VAL A 886 6.55 25.39 17.53
CA VAL A 886 5.62 24.49 18.23
C VAL A 886 6.41 23.49 19.09
N ARG A 887 6.23 23.63 20.41
CA ARG A 887 6.96 22.93 21.48
C ARG A 887 6.19 21.70 21.94
N HIS A 888 6.47 20.56 21.31
CA HIS A 888 5.73 19.31 21.55
C HIS A 888 5.78 18.86 23.02
N GLU A 889 6.87 19.16 23.73
CA GLU A 889 7.04 18.91 25.16
C GLU A 889 6.06 19.67 26.07
N GLN A 890 5.39 20.70 25.54
CA GLN A 890 4.37 21.48 26.25
C GLN A 890 2.94 21.05 25.89
N ALA A 891 2.78 20.03 25.04
CA ALA A 891 1.48 19.57 24.62
C ALA A 891 0.72 18.93 25.79
N GLU A 892 -0.56 19.28 25.92
CA GLU A 892 -1.48 18.78 26.94
C GLU A 892 -2.79 18.32 26.28
N ALA A 893 -3.57 17.52 27.00
CA ALA A 893 -4.96 17.26 26.64
C ALA A 893 -5.83 18.43 27.11
N ILE A 894 -6.75 18.89 26.26
CA ILE A 894 -7.69 19.98 26.60
C ILE A 894 -9.13 19.50 26.53
N LEU A 895 -9.91 19.78 27.58
CA LEU A 895 -11.33 19.45 27.64
C LEU A 895 -12.11 20.37 26.68
N VAL A 896 -12.90 19.79 25.78
CA VAL A 896 -13.72 20.52 24.80
C VAL A 896 -15.23 20.34 24.98
N VAL A 897 -15.66 19.28 25.69
CA VAL A 897 -17.07 18.98 26.00
C VAL A 897 -17.22 18.64 27.46
#